data_AF-A0A7X8XDP0-F1
#
_entry.id   AF-A0A7X8XDP0-F1
#
_cell.length_a   1.000
_cell.length_b   1.000
_cell.length_c   1.000
_cell.angle_alpha   90.00
_cell.angle_beta   90.00
_cell.angle_gamma   90.00
#
_symmetry.space_group_name_H-M   'P 1'
#
loop_
_entity.id
_entity.type
_entity.pdbx_description
1 polymer ?
#
loop_
_entity_poly.entity_id
_entity_poly.type
_entity_poly.pdbx_seq_one_letter_code
_entity_poly.pdbx_strand_id
1 'polypeptide(L)'
;MKKTILIPLCFCLLCAGQEVGILAGKQRERSASQRELNLAYDRVADILRFLEIPFRRLEDDRIESKQLEGLKVLFLPKNPVLPVKSAEVLEGFVRQGGKLGVFYNADPQVLRLLGIVKTRYLKRADLGEVSGIQFAADAWKGVPSFLRQRSGNLLEPVLPENTADLKIAGKFIRPDGTDSGRVGVLLHANGFYMSHVYLAQDRQGGAQFFLSFIGNILPEYWKKAAEQKIARAGKIFGFSGLSELQSWCEPFRDDSKESFDEARKLLEDATQALQSQQFDEAYINADKALKLSRELFLTSCPARNGEMRGVWIHSPYGIADWGWDRTVEVLAMNGFNAIFPNFLWGYVADYPSEVLPNHPGVITAQGKIDCLQQCLEACRKYKVELHVWKVNWNMGHRTPEDLRKKMQILGRTQMTYDGRDTDYLAPHHPENFALERDSMLELVRKYPVDGIHFDYIRYPDNTTDFSFDARIAFEQFLGRPVQNWPADCRSSGVDYQAYAQWRRDNITRLVREVSREARKIRPGIKVSAAIYGDWESARISVAQDAAAWIDEGLLDFICPMNYTASTEKFVHLLQKQLAHVQNRIPVYPGIGIHLLPDAAAVAEQIMLSRKHGADGFLCFQHTADFADRILPGLRQGVSSLTVTEPLPHHGSPLKIKLHASQAGLPAGFYSLSEPLLAELQLPANVNPSGIRMNLLRNGWDTAPEAKFNSRRERQTLNYRVDIAQPGYYRLELRGENEIGLPLLSRGENFHVLSGEEEKELLRREGLPEFTENGGLKVAVWQYQSYGGDVILEFLRQQPGLDAAPLYNLHAATLQACPVIVIPQPKERAEDFRKSETGKLLNEYIRQGGGLLVTHAMVGNCGFTNPVPELIESVPEQPLSSVSWKACAEHPVVAGLGDGQQESAYPFMVSMRPGKSATVVACSLDQAAVIVVGSLDKGRYAGCGLGLGIGRGEVTVPLSEAEQKLLLNMIDWLGQKKQLK
;
A
#
# COMPACT_ATOMS: atom_id res chain seq x y z
N MET A 1 -4.85 19.88 -63.12
CA MET A 1 -5.82 20.68 -62.36
C MET A 1 -6.60 19.78 -61.40
N LYS A 2 -6.22 19.71 -60.12
CA LYS A 2 -7.08 19.18 -59.04
C LYS A 2 -6.76 19.98 -57.77
N LYS A 3 -7.80 20.57 -57.17
CA LYS A 3 -7.76 21.34 -55.91
C LYS A 3 -8.13 20.43 -54.74
N THR A 4 -7.21 20.36 -53.80
CA THR A 4 -7.33 20.56 -52.34
C THR A 4 -8.69 20.37 -51.66
N ILE A 5 -8.73 19.48 -50.66
CA ILE A 5 -9.41 19.72 -49.36
C ILE A 5 -8.43 19.28 -48.25
N LEU A 6 -8.17 20.21 -47.34
CA LEU A 6 -7.34 20.12 -46.14
C LEU A 6 -8.07 19.36 -45.03
N ILE A 7 -7.37 18.50 -44.28
CA ILE A 7 -7.76 17.98 -42.95
C ILE A 7 -6.59 18.29 -42.01
N PRO A 8 -6.81 18.87 -40.81
CA PRO A 8 -5.71 19.28 -39.94
C PRO A 8 -5.15 18.09 -39.15
N LEU A 9 -3.82 18.07 -39.06
CA LEU A 9 -3.00 17.24 -38.20
C LEU A 9 -3.46 17.30 -36.73
N CYS A 10 -3.86 16.15 -36.19
CA CYS A 10 -3.90 15.89 -34.74
C CYS A 10 -3.39 14.48 -34.43
N PHE A 11 -2.27 14.10 -35.05
CA PHE A 11 -1.55 12.84 -34.79
C PHE A 11 -0.05 13.11 -34.69
N CYS A 12 0.37 13.90 -33.69
CA CYS A 12 1.78 14.06 -33.33
C CYS A 12 1.88 14.22 -31.82
N LEU A 13 1.72 13.13 -31.07
CA LEU A 13 2.19 12.98 -29.68
C LEU A 13 1.95 11.52 -29.27
N LEU A 14 2.80 10.57 -29.74
CA LEU A 14 3.05 9.24 -29.12
C LEU A 14 4.03 8.33 -29.92
N CYS A 15 4.98 8.91 -30.67
CA CYS A 15 6.13 8.16 -31.18
C CYS A 15 7.45 8.90 -30.84
N ALA A 16 7.72 9.13 -29.55
CA ALA A 16 9.08 9.37 -29.12
C ALA A 16 9.84 8.03 -29.25
N GLY A 17 10.82 7.96 -30.16
CA GLY A 17 11.63 6.75 -30.32
C GLY A 17 12.32 6.41 -29.00
N GLN A 18 12.27 5.14 -28.58
CA GLN A 18 13.07 4.69 -27.44
C GLN A 18 14.56 4.80 -27.82
N GLU A 19 15.29 5.77 -27.25
CA GLU A 19 16.72 6.04 -27.53
C GLU A 19 17.68 5.25 -26.63
N VAL A 20 17.15 4.59 -25.61
CA VAL A 20 17.91 3.74 -24.67
C VAL A 20 17.56 2.28 -24.91
N GLY A 21 18.56 1.41 -24.97
CA GLY A 21 18.39 -0.04 -25.11
C GLY A 21 19.01 -0.82 -23.96
N ILE A 22 18.47 -2.00 -23.68
CA ILE A 22 19.08 -3.00 -22.79
C ILE A 22 19.20 -4.31 -23.54
N LEU A 23 20.41 -4.86 -23.58
CA LEU A 23 20.71 -6.13 -24.23
C LEU A 23 20.54 -7.31 -23.26
N ALA A 24 19.44 -8.02 -23.36
CA ALA A 24 19.13 -9.21 -22.57
C ALA A 24 20.07 -10.37 -22.96
N GLY A 25 20.73 -10.95 -21.96
CA GLY A 25 21.67 -12.06 -22.16
C GLY A 25 20.96 -13.39 -22.39
N LYS A 26 21.49 -14.21 -23.30
CA LYS A 26 21.05 -15.59 -23.52
C LYS A 26 22.08 -16.61 -23.02
N GLN A 27 21.60 -17.67 -22.39
CA GLN A 27 22.46 -18.75 -21.90
C GLN A 27 23.16 -19.48 -23.06
N ARG A 28 24.47 -19.69 -22.91
CA ARG A 28 25.39 -20.35 -23.84
C ARG A 28 26.40 -21.21 -23.07
N GLU A 29 27.16 -22.03 -23.78
CA GLU A 29 28.31 -22.71 -23.19
C GLU A 29 29.27 -21.67 -22.57
N ARG A 30 29.68 -21.88 -21.31
CA ARG A 30 30.57 -20.98 -20.53
C ARG A 30 29.95 -19.62 -20.17
N SER A 31 28.64 -19.42 -20.31
CA SER A 31 27.93 -18.25 -19.75
C SER A 31 27.37 -18.54 -18.35
N ALA A 32 26.84 -17.49 -17.71
CA ALA A 32 25.95 -17.64 -16.55
C ALA A 32 24.62 -18.33 -16.92
N SER A 33 23.89 -18.81 -15.92
CA SER A 33 22.54 -19.36 -16.11
C SER A 33 21.56 -18.30 -16.61
N GLN A 34 20.52 -18.70 -17.34
CA GLN A 34 19.51 -17.75 -17.83
C GLN A 34 18.86 -16.93 -16.71
N ARG A 35 18.67 -17.54 -15.53
CA ARG A 35 18.14 -16.87 -14.33
C ARG A 35 19.02 -15.70 -13.90
N GLU A 36 20.34 -15.86 -13.89
CA GLU A 36 21.26 -14.79 -13.53
C GLU A 36 21.31 -13.67 -14.57
N LEU A 37 21.22 -14.03 -15.86
CA LEU A 37 21.18 -13.06 -16.97
C LEU A 37 19.92 -12.20 -16.89
N ASN A 38 18.76 -12.83 -16.66
CA ASN A 38 17.49 -12.13 -16.45
C ASN A 38 17.56 -11.22 -15.22
N LEU A 39 18.11 -11.69 -14.10
CA LEU A 39 18.25 -10.87 -12.89
C LEU A 39 19.12 -9.62 -13.12
N ALA A 40 20.21 -9.74 -13.88
CA ALA A 40 21.04 -8.59 -14.23
C ALA A 40 20.29 -7.60 -15.14
N TYR A 41 19.54 -8.11 -16.12
CA TYR A 41 18.66 -7.32 -16.97
C TYR A 41 17.60 -6.57 -16.15
N ASP A 42 16.86 -7.29 -15.30
CA ASP A 42 15.74 -6.76 -14.52
C ASP A 42 16.18 -5.60 -13.62
N ARG A 43 17.36 -5.69 -13.00
CA ARG A 43 17.91 -4.61 -12.16
C ARG A 43 18.16 -3.31 -12.92
N VAL A 44 18.63 -3.40 -14.17
CA VAL A 44 18.81 -2.21 -15.02
C VAL A 44 17.46 -1.74 -15.57
N ALA A 45 16.57 -2.65 -15.97
CA ALA A 45 15.23 -2.28 -16.39
C ALA A 45 14.44 -1.55 -15.28
N ASP A 46 14.55 -2.02 -14.03
CA ASP A 46 13.91 -1.45 -12.86
C ASP A 46 14.37 -0.03 -12.55
N ILE A 47 15.65 0.27 -12.76
CA ILE A 47 16.17 1.62 -12.53
C ILE A 47 15.72 2.59 -13.63
N LEU A 48 15.69 2.14 -14.89
CA LEU A 48 15.17 2.94 -16.00
C LEU A 48 13.67 3.20 -15.85
N ARG A 49 12.89 2.20 -15.42
CA ARG A 49 11.47 2.40 -15.05
C ARG A 49 11.31 3.40 -13.92
N PHE A 50 12.14 3.31 -12.89
CA PHE A 50 12.13 4.25 -11.76
C PHE A 50 12.44 5.69 -12.17
N LEU A 51 13.31 5.87 -13.17
CA LEU A 51 13.64 7.17 -13.78
C LEU A 51 12.64 7.60 -14.85
N GLU A 52 11.62 6.78 -15.16
CA GLU A 52 10.67 6.99 -16.26
C GLU A 52 11.36 7.21 -17.62
N ILE A 53 12.44 6.46 -17.87
CA ILE A 53 13.19 6.46 -19.13
C ILE A 53 12.68 5.29 -19.99
N PRO A 54 12.08 5.55 -21.16
CA PRO A 54 11.61 4.50 -22.05
C PRO A 54 12.81 3.77 -22.67
N PHE A 55 12.75 2.43 -22.72
CA PHE A 55 13.84 1.63 -23.26
C PHE A 55 13.38 0.46 -24.12
N ARG A 56 14.24 0.06 -25.05
CA ARG A 56 14.06 -1.11 -25.92
C ARG A 56 14.74 -2.34 -25.34
N ARG A 57 14.02 -3.46 -25.24
CA ARG A 57 14.60 -4.78 -24.91
C ARG A 57 15.13 -5.41 -26.20
N LEU A 58 16.40 -5.81 -26.21
CA LEU A 58 17.04 -6.50 -27.32
C LEU A 58 17.58 -7.85 -26.84
N GLU A 59 17.49 -8.88 -27.67
CA GLU A 59 18.11 -10.18 -27.38
C GLU A 59 19.52 -10.23 -27.95
N ASP A 60 20.47 -10.80 -27.20
CA ASP A 60 21.87 -10.84 -27.62
C ASP A 60 22.23 -11.95 -28.62
N ASP A 61 21.27 -12.82 -28.96
CA ASP A 61 21.46 -13.94 -29.88
C ASP A 61 21.51 -13.56 -31.36
N ARG A 62 20.72 -12.55 -31.75
CA ARG A 62 20.69 -12.01 -33.10
C ARG A 62 20.27 -10.55 -33.07
N ILE A 63 21.25 -9.69 -32.83
CA ILE A 63 21.08 -8.25 -32.99
C ILE A 63 21.19 -7.90 -34.47
N GLU A 64 20.21 -7.17 -35.00
CA GLU A 64 20.22 -6.64 -36.37
C GLU A 64 20.33 -5.12 -36.33
N SER A 65 21.04 -4.50 -37.29
CA SER A 65 21.29 -3.05 -37.28
C SER A 65 20.01 -2.21 -37.23
N LYS A 66 18.93 -2.68 -37.85
CA LYS A 66 17.60 -2.03 -37.81
C LYS A 66 17.04 -1.95 -36.39
N GLN A 67 17.36 -2.93 -35.53
CA GLN A 67 16.92 -2.92 -34.13
C GLN A 67 17.69 -1.93 -33.27
N LEU A 68 18.85 -1.44 -33.73
CA LEU A 68 19.62 -0.38 -33.06
C LEU A 68 19.32 1.02 -33.61
N GLU A 69 18.50 1.13 -34.67
CA GLU A 69 18.12 2.40 -35.25
C GLU A 69 17.40 3.28 -34.22
N GLY A 70 17.84 4.53 -34.13
CA GLY A 70 17.38 5.52 -33.15
C GLY A 70 17.98 5.40 -31.75
N LEU A 71 18.70 4.31 -31.42
CA LEU A 71 19.36 4.19 -30.11
C LEU A 71 20.58 5.12 -30.03
N LYS A 72 20.80 5.68 -28.84
CA LYS A 72 21.99 6.45 -28.46
C LYS A 72 22.76 5.77 -27.34
N VAL A 73 22.08 5.03 -26.48
CA VAL A 73 22.66 4.31 -25.34
C VAL A 73 22.25 2.85 -25.35
N LEU A 74 23.19 1.94 -25.14
CA LEU A 74 22.93 0.51 -25.01
C LEU A 74 23.61 -0.06 -23.76
N PHE A 75 22.83 -0.64 -22.85
CA PHE A 75 23.34 -1.33 -21.68
C PHE A 75 23.54 -2.83 -21.94
N LEU A 76 24.65 -3.37 -21.45
CA LEU A 76 25.01 -4.79 -21.45
C LEU A 76 25.13 -5.27 -19.99
N PRO A 77 24.01 -5.62 -19.31
CA PRO A 77 23.99 -5.87 -17.87
C PRO A 77 24.78 -7.11 -17.43
N LYS A 78 24.86 -8.13 -18.29
CA LYS A 78 25.68 -9.34 -18.14
C LYS A 78 25.65 -10.12 -19.46
N ASN A 79 26.59 -9.86 -20.37
CA ASN A 79 26.61 -10.49 -21.71
C ASN A 79 27.99 -11.11 -21.98
N PRO A 80 28.36 -12.19 -21.27
CA PRO A 80 29.74 -12.66 -21.19
C PRO A 80 30.27 -13.29 -22.49
N VAL A 81 29.38 -13.68 -23.41
CA VAL A 81 29.72 -14.24 -24.72
C VAL A 81 28.69 -13.74 -25.72
N LEU A 82 29.14 -12.93 -26.69
CA LEU A 82 28.33 -12.35 -27.75
C LEU A 82 28.62 -13.05 -29.10
N PRO A 83 27.60 -13.46 -29.87
CA PRO A 83 27.80 -14.00 -31.20
C PRO A 83 28.55 -13.00 -32.10
N VAL A 84 29.45 -13.49 -32.97
CA VAL A 84 30.29 -12.64 -33.83
C VAL A 84 29.48 -11.61 -34.62
N LYS A 85 28.36 -12.02 -35.22
CA LYS A 85 27.46 -11.11 -35.95
C LYS A 85 26.85 -10.03 -35.05
N SER A 86 26.42 -10.39 -33.84
CA SER A 86 25.90 -9.42 -32.87
C SER A 86 26.99 -8.44 -32.42
N ALA A 87 28.24 -8.91 -32.29
CA ALA A 87 29.39 -8.06 -31.97
C ALA A 87 29.76 -7.10 -33.12
N GLU A 88 29.69 -7.53 -34.37
CA GLU A 88 29.88 -6.67 -35.55
C GLU A 88 28.83 -5.56 -35.62
N VAL A 89 27.56 -5.89 -35.33
CA VAL A 89 26.48 -4.90 -35.26
C VAL A 89 26.70 -3.91 -34.13
N LEU A 90 27.17 -4.38 -32.95
CA LEU A 90 27.52 -3.53 -31.82
C LEU A 90 28.69 -2.58 -32.13
N GLU A 91 29.71 -3.06 -32.85
CA GLU A 91 30.82 -2.24 -33.34
C GLU A 91 30.33 -1.15 -34.31
N GLY A 92 29.39 -1.49 -35.20
CA GLY A 92 28.72 -0.53 -36.07
C GLY A 92 27.98 0.57 -35.30
N PHE A 93 27.25 0.20 -34.23
CA PHE A 93 26.56 1.15 -33.35
C PHE A 93 27.52 2.12 -32.68
N VAL A 94 28.63 1.64 -32.13
CA VAL A 94 29.66 2.49 -31.52
C VAL A 94 30.30 3.42 -32.54
N ARG A 95 30.60 2.93 -33.76
CA ARG A 95 31.14 3.76 -34.85
C ARG A 95 30.19 4.89 -35.27
N GLN A 96 28.89 4.70 -35.11
CA GLN A 96 27.86 5.73 -35.36
C GLN A 96 27.67 6.68 -34.18
N GLY A 97 28.51 6.60 -33.14
CA GLY A 97 28.48 7.46 -31.96
C GLY A 97 27.66 6.93 -30.78
N GLY A 98 27.09 5.73 -30.90
CA GLY A 98 26.37 5.06 -29.83
C GLY A 98 27.27 4.78 -28.61
N LYS A 99 26.70 4.85 -27.41
CA LYS A 99 27.42 4.68 -26.13
C LYS A 99 27.01 3.41 -25.41
N LEU A 100 27.98 2.78 -24.73
CA LEU A 100 27.80 1.50 -24.05
C LEU A 100 27.90 1.63 -22.53
N GLY A 101 26.96 1.02 -21.81
CA GLY A 101 27.13 0.74 -20.38
C GLY A 101 27.36 -0.75 -20.17
N VAL A 102 28.62 -1.16 -20.01
CA VAL A 102 29.00 -2.57 -19.94
C VAL A 102 29.26 -2.97 -18.49
N PHE A 103 28.67 -4.08 -18.06
CA PHE A 103 28.83 -4.62 -16.72
C PHE A 103 29.42 -6.02 -16.79
N TYR A 104 30.42 -6.32 -15.96
CA TYR A 104 30.92 -7.66 -15.68
C TYR A 104 31.03 -8.55 -16.94
N ASN A 105 31.94 -8.17 -17.83
CA ASN A 105 32.08 -8.78 -19.15
C ASN A 105 33.52 -9.24 -19.40
N ALA A 106 33.68 -10.38 -20.05
CA ALA A 106 34.99 -10.95 -20.40
C ALA A 106 35.17 -11.18 -21.91
N ASP A 107 34.16 -10.85 -22.73
CA ASP A 107 34.21 -11.04 -24.19
C ASP A 107 35.17 -10.03 -24.83
N PRO A 108 36.28 -10.48 -25.46
CA PRO A 108 37.24 -9.58 -26.10
C PRO A 108 36.61 -8.68 -27.17
N GLN A 109 35.52 -9.12 -27.81
CA GLN A 109 34.83 -8.34 -28.84
C GLN A 109 34.08 -7.14 -28.27
N VAL A 110 33.61 -7.24 -27.02
CA VAL A 110 32.97 -6.14 -26.30
C VAL A 110 34.03 -5.26 -25.63
N LEU A 111 35.01 -5.88 -24.97
CA LEU A 111 36.06 -5.18 -24.23
C LEU A 111 36.88 -4.22 -25.12
N ARG A 112 37.19 -4.62 -26.36
CA ARG A 112 37.92 -3.77 -27.31
C ARG A 112 37.19 -2.46 -27.65
N LEU A 113 35.85 -2.45 -27.61
CA LEU A 113 35.05 -1.25 -27.89
C LEU A 113 35.20 -0.19 -26.80
N LEU A 114 35.66 -0.59 -25.61
CA LEU A 114 35.95 0.26 -24.47
C LEU A 114 37.45 0.36 -24.17
N GLY A 115 38.33 -0.02 -25.11
CA GLY A 115 39.78 0.06 -24.92
C GLY A 115 40.36 -0.92 -23.88
N ILE A 116 39.58 -1.91 -23.42
CA ILE A 116 40.02 -2.88 -22.40
C ILE A 116 40.65 -4.09 -23.09
N VAL A 117 41.86 -4.45 -22.69
CA VAL A 117 42.62 -5.58 -23.28
C VAL A 117 42.04 -6.92 -22.85
N LYS A 118 41.86 -7.08 -21.53
CA LYS A 118 41.29 -8.29 -20.91
C LYS A 118 40.80 -7.95 -19.49
N THR A 119 40.04 -8.85 -18.91
CA THR A 119 39.62 -8.78 -17.51
C THR A 119 40.22 -9.93 -16.69
N ARG A 120 40.49 -9.69 -15.41
CA ARG A 120 40.92 -10.68 -14.43
C ARG A 120 39.79 -10.95 -13.44
N TYR A 121 39.42 -12.22 -13.28
CA TYR A 121 38.47 -12.62 -12.25
C TYR A 121 39.11 -12.57 -10.86
N LEU A 122 38.46 -11.89 -9.92
CA LEU A 122 38.81 -11.79 -8.52
C LEU A 122 37.69 -12.41 -7.68
N LYS A 123 38.01 -13.49 -6.97
CA LYS A 123 37.08 -14.14 -6.02
C LYS A 123 37.03 -13.38 -4.70
N ARG A 124 35.99 -13.63 -3.89
CA ARG A 124 35.76 -12.98 -2.59
C ARG A 124 36.99 -12.95 -1.68
N ALA A 125 37.73 -14.07 -1.61
CA ALA A 125 38.91 -14.18 -0.77
C ALA A 125 40.02 -13.16 -1.10
N ASP A 126 40.17 -12.81 -2.38
CA ASP A 126 41.22 -11.89 -2.86
C ASP A 126 40.71 -10.43 -2.94
N LEU A 127 39.38 -10.26 -3.03
CA LEU A 127 38.71 -8.97 -2.99
C LEU A 127 38.65 -8.41 -1.56
N GLY A 128 38.40 -9.27 -0.58
CA GLY A 128 38.01 -8.86 0.78
C GLY A 128 36.59 -8.32 0.82
N GLU A 129 36.22 -7.66 1.92
CA GLU A 129 34.92 -7.00 2.05
C GLU A 129 34.96 -5.61 1.44
N VAL A 130 33.93 -5.28 0.66
CA VAL A 130 33.73 -3.96 0.05
C VAL A 130 32.33 -3.44 0.37
N SER A 131 32.21 -2.14 0.61
CA SER A 131 30.94 -1.47 0.94
C SER A 131 30.26 -0.90 -0.30
N GLY A 132 31.04 -0.42 -1.27
CA GLY A 132 30.55 0.15 -2.52
C GLY A 132 31.64 0.81 -3.35
N ILE A 133 31.22 1.60 -4.33
CA ILE A 133 32.10 2.32 -5.25
C ILE A 133 32.10 3.81 -4.87
N GLN A 134 33.28 4.34 -4.56
CA GLN A 134 33.52 5.77 -4.41
C GLN A 134 33.92 6.34 -5.77
N PHE A 135 33.18 7.34 -6.25
CA PHE A 135 33.49 8.02 -7.51
C PHE A 135 34.43 9.20 -7.27
N ALA A 136 35.31 9.45 -8.25
CA ALA A 136 36.12 10.66 -8.30
C ALA A 136 35.21 11.87 -8.59
N ALA A 137 35.47 13.00 -7.93
CA ALA A 137 34.66 14.21 -8.07
C ALA A 137 34.62 14.74 -9.53
N ASP A 138 35.65 14.44 -10.30
CA ASP A 138 35.81 14.84 -11.70
C ASP A 138 35.47 13.70 -12.69
N ALA A 139 34.88 12.59 -12.24
CA ALA A 139 34.58 11.45 -13.10
C ALA A 139 33.69 11.82 -14.29
N TRP A 140 32.47 12.31 -14.03
CA TRP A 140 31.63 13.03 -14.99
C TRP A 140 30.52 13.79 -14.25
N LYS A 141 29.85 14.71 -14.96
CA LYS A 141 28.82 15.59 -14.38
C LYS A 141 27.66 14.79 -13.78
N GLY A 142 27.34 15.05 -12.52
CA GLY A 142 26.16 14.52 -11.83
C GLY A 142 26.27 13.08 -11.31
N VAL A 143 27.42 12.41 -11.46
CA VAL A 143 27.68 11.07 -10.88
C VAL A 143 27.51 11.12 -9.35
N PRO A 144 26.94 10.08 -8.69
CA PRO A 144 26.90 10.04 -7.24
C PRO A 144 28.31 9.99 -6.66
N SER A 145 28.54 10.59 -5.49
CA SER A 145 29.83 10.48 -4.79
C SER A 145 30.12 9.04 -4.39
N PHE A 146 29.10 8.29 -3.98
CA PHE A 146 29.20 6.90 -3.56
C PHE A 146 28.00 6.10 -4.07
N LEU A 147 28.24 4.85 -4.48
CA LEU A 147 27.22 3.88 -4.85
C LEU A 147 27.41 2.60 -4.02
N ARG A 148 26.43 2.27 -3.16
CA ARG A 148 26.48 1.03 -2.37
C ARG A 148 26.47 -0.18 -3.30
N GLN A 149 27.50 -1.01 -3.16
CA GLN A 149 27.77 -2.12 -4.07
C GLN A 149 28.69 -3.13 -3.35
N ARG A 150 28.11 -3.94 -2.47
CA ARG A 150 28.75 -5.04 -1.73
C ARG A 150 28.99 -6.24 -2.65
N SER A 151 29.92 -6.10 -3.59
CA SER A 151 30.28 -7.13 -4.56
C SER A 151 31.03 -8.28 -3.91
N GLY A 152 30.68 -9.52 -4.25
CA GLY A 152 31.38 -10.73 -3.77
C GLY A 152 32.53 -11.20 -4.68
N ASN A 153 32.65 -10.64 -5.88
CA ASN A 153 33.67 -10.94 -6.87
C ASN A 153 33.74 -9.79 -7.88
N LEU A 154 34.80 -9.75 -8.69
CA LEU A 154 34.97 -8.77 -9.77
C LEU A 154 35.51 -9.42 -11.04
N LEU A 155 35.18 -8.84 -12.19
CA LEU A 155 35.95 -8.93 -13.43
C LEU A 155 36.68 -7.60 -13.61
N GLU A 156 37.85 -7.51 -13.00
CA GLU A 156 38.66 -6.29 -12.97
C GLU A 156 39.36 -6.07 -14.32
N PRO A 157 39.26 -4.88 -14.94
CA PRO A 157 39.92 -4.61 -16.22
C PRO A 157 41.43 -4.52 -16.04
N VAL A 158 42.17 -5.13 -16.96
CA VAL A 158 43.63 -4.98 -17.07
C VAL A 158 43.90 -3.81 -18.01
N LEU A 159 44.46 -2.73 -17.47
CA LEU A 159 44.75 -1.51 -18.21
C LEU A 159 46.07 -1.65 -18.99
N PRO A 160 46.15 -1.17 -20.25
CA PRO A 160 47.40 -1.10 -21.01
C PRO A 160 48.35 -0.02 -20.44
N GLU A 161 49.64 -0.06 -20.79
CA GLU A 161 50.63 0.93 -20.34
C GLU A 161 50.36 2.35 -20.89
N ASN A 162 49.69 2.46 -22.04
CA ASN A 162 49.26 3.72 -22.64
C ASN A 162 47.75 3.94 -22.43
N THR A 163 47.39 4.89 -21.56
CA THR A 163 46.03 5.04 -20.99
C THR A 163 45.32 6.33 -21.42
N ALA A 164 45.77 6.99 -22.49
CA ALA A 164 45.28 8.34 -22.86
C ALA A 164 43.75 8.49 -22.93
N ASP A 165 43.02 7.43 -23.33
CA ASP A 165 41.56 7.44 -23.49
C ASP A 165 40.77 6.75 -22.36
N LEU A 166 41.45 6.26 -21.30
CA LEU A 166 40.85 5.50 -20.21
C LEU A 166 40.98 6.23 -18.87
N LYS A 167 39.85 6.45 -18.18
CA LYS A 167 39.81 7.09 -16.87
C LYS A 167 39.16 6.20 -15.82
N ILE A 168 39.84 5.96 -14.70
CA ILE A 168 39.20 5.32 -13.54
C ILE A 168 38.25 6.33 -12.92
N ALA A 169 36.95 6.08 -13.04
CA ALA A 169 35.91 6.96 -12.51
C ALA A 169 35.51 6.62 -11.08
N GLY A 170 35.63 5.36 -10.68
CA GLY A 170 35.31 4.95 -9.33
C GLY A 170 36.07 3.71 -8.90
N LYS A 171 36.36 3.64 -7.61
CA LYS A 171 37.07 2.53 -6.97
C LYS A 171 36.21 1.90 -5.88
N PHE A 172 36.39 0.61 -5.66
CA PHE A 172 35.77 -0.03 -4.50
C PHE A 172 36.44 0.45 -3.21
N ILE A 173 35.63 0.69 -2.19
CA ILE A 173 36.09 1.00 -0.84
C ILE A 173 35.64 -0.09 0.15
N ARG A 174 36.38 -0.25 1.23
CA ARG A 174 36.10 -1.19 2.32
C ARG A 174 35.05 -0.62 3.28
N PRO A 175 34.46 -1.45 4.17
CA PRO A 175 33.50 -0.99 5.19
C PRO A 175 34.04 0.10 6.13
N ASP A 176 35.35 0.15 6.35
CA ASP A 176 36.04 1.18 7.16
C ASP A 176 36.30 2.49 6.39
N GLY A 177 35.89 2.58 5.12
CA GLY A 177 36.11 3.73 4.24
C GLY A 177 37.44 3.73 3.49
N THR A 178 38.33 2.75 3.71
CA THR A 178 39.64 2.69 3.02
C THR A 178 39.51 2.24 1.56
N ASP A 179 40.38 2.76 0.68
CA ASP A 179 40.46 2.34 -0.73
C ASP A 179 40.84 0.86 -0.82
N SER A 180 40.04 0.05 -1.52
CA SER A 180 40.35 -1.37 -1.72
C SER A 180 41.45 -1.59 -2.77
N GLY A 181 41.85 -0.55 -3.49
CA GLY A 181 42.77 -0.58 -4.63
C GLY A 181 42.16 -1.21 -5.88
N ARG A 182 40.85 -1.52 -5.89
CA ARG A 182 40.18 -2.22 -6.98
C ARG A 182 39.35 -1.28 -7.83
N VAL A 183 39.44 -1.43 -9.14
CA VAL A 183 38.68 -0.61 -10.10
C VAL A 183 37.20 -0.98 -10.01
N GLY A 184 36.35 0.01 -9.75
CA GLY A 184 34.90 -0.14 -9.74
C GLY A 184 34.28 0.19 -11.09
N VAL A 185 34.52 1.42 -11.57
CA VAL A 185 34.02 1.92 -12.86
C VAL A 185 35.17 2.55 -13.65
N LEU A 186 35.27 2.18 -14.92
CA LEU A 186 36.20 2.73 -15.91
C LEU A 186 35.40 3.48 -16.98
N LEU A 187 35.89 4.64 -17.39
CA LEU A 187 35.34 5.44 -18.48
C LEU A 187 36.20 5.33 -19.73
N HIS A 188 35.52 5.39 -20.87
CA HIS A 188 36.08 5.47 -22.21
C HIS A 188 35.21 6.41 -23.06
N ALA A 189 35.74 6.92 -24.17
CA ALA A 189 34.97 7.77 -25.10
C ALA A 189 33.66 7.10 -25.61
N ASN A 190 33.64 5.76 -25.67
CA ASN A 190 32.48 4.98 -26.11
C ASN A 190 31.53 4.54 -24.99
N GLY A 191 31.80 4.89 -23.72
CA GLY A 191 30.93 4.53 -22.61
C GLY A 191 31.66 4.19 -21.32
N PHE A 192 31.10 3.30 -20.50
CA PHE A 192 31.71 2.85 -19.26
C PHE A 192 31.75 1.32 -19.13
N TYR A 193 32.70 0.85 -18.31
CA TYR A 193 32.78 -0.53 -17.85
C TYR A 193 32.70 -0.57 -16.32
N MET A 194 31.78 -1.37 -15.76
CA MET A 194 31.68 -1.65 -14.34
C MET A 194 32.18 -3.06 -14.04
N SER A 195 33.14 -3.19 -13.11
CA SER A 195 33.81 -4.46 -12.80
C SER A 195 32.91 -5.54 -12.17
N HIS A 196 31.64 -5.24 -11.91
CA HIS A 196 30.63 -6.17 -11.43
C HIS A 196 29.25 -5.83 -12.01
N VAL A 197 28.31 -6.77 -11.92
CA VAL A 197 26.91 -6.51 -12.29
C VAL A 197 26.32 -5.49 -11.34
N TYR A 198 25.39 -4.64 -11.80
CA TYR A 198 24.65 -3.76 -10.90
C TYR A 198 23.83 -4.60 -9.91
N LEU A 199 24.00 -4.35 -8.60
CA LEU A 199 23.35 -5.16 -7.56
C LEU A 199 22.01 -4.60 -7.08
N ALA A 200 21.67 -3.37 -7.46
CA ALA A 200 20.46 -2.66 -7.00
C ALA A 200 20.35 -2.57 -5.46
N GLN A 201 21.48 -2.46 -4.77
CA GLN A 201 21.55 -2.34 -3.30
C GLN A 201 21.33 -0.91 -2.80
N ASP A 202 21.40 0.06 -3.69
CA ASP A 202 21.05 1.46 -3.47
C ASP A 202 20.33 1.97 -4.71
N ARG A 203 19.01 2.14 -4.59
CA ARG A 203 18.15 2.57 -5.69
C ARG A 203 18.34 4.06 -6.00
N GLN A 204 18.57 4.91 -4.99
CA GLN A 204 18.72 6.35 -5.21
C GLN A 204 20.08 6.66 -5.83
N GLY A 205 21.17 6.12 -5.26
CA GLY A 205 22.50 6.23 -5.85
C GLY A 205 22.57 5.57 -7.23
N GLY A 206 21.89 4.43 -7.42
CA GLY A 206 21.74 3.81 -8.73
C GLY A 206 21.02 4.70 -9.75
N ALA A 207 19.88 5.28 -9.37
CA ALA A 207 19.13 6.18 -10.22
C ALA A 207 19.98 7.39 -10.65
N GLN A 208 20.72 7.98 -9.71
CA GLN A 208 21.67 9.06 -10.02
C GLN A 208 22.81 8.58 -10.93
N PHE A 209 23.38 7.40 -10.70
CA PHE A 209 24.43 6.82 -11.55
C PHE A 209 23.96 6.64 -13.00
N PHE A 210 22.82 5.98 -13.21
CA PHE A 210 22.28 5.75 -14.56
C PHE A 210 21.83 7.05 -15.23
N LEU A 211 21.12 7.93 -14.50
CA LEU A 211 20.70 9.22 -15.02
C LEU A 211 21.90 10.08 -15.39
N SER A 212 22.97 10.06 -14.60
CA SER A 212 24.16 10.84 -14.92
C SER A 212 24.83 10.37 -16.21
N PHE A 213 24.92 9.06 -16.47
CA PHE A 213 25.45 8.58 -17.73
C PHE A 213 24.54 8.93 -18.91
N ILE A 214 23.23 8.64 -18.78
CA ILE A 214 22.26 8.87 -19.86
C ILE A 214 22.10 10.37 -20.15
N GLY A 215 21.92 11.19 -19.11
CA GLY A 215 21.68 12.63 -19.23
C GLY A 215 22.84 13.40 -19.86
N ASN A 216 24.08 12.93 -19.71
CA ASN A 216 25.22 13.52 -20.43
C ASN A 216 25.22 13.23 -21.94
N ILE A 217 24.44 12.25 -22.39
CA ILE A 217 24.27 11.87 -23.81
C ILE A 217 22.94 12.40 -24.35
N LEU A 218 21.92 12.40 -23.49
CA LEU A 218 20.52 12.68 -23.75
C LEU A 218 20.00 13.68 -22.69
N PRO A 219 20.32 14.99 -22.84
CA PRO A 219 20.10 16.01 -21.79
C PRO A 219 18.64 16.23 -21.38
N GLU A 220 17.67 15.83 -22.20
CA GLU A 220 16.25 15.91 -21.89
C GLU A 220 15.86 15.07 -20.67
N TYR A 221 16.59 13.97 -20.37
CA TYR A 221 16.35 13.21 -19.16
C TYR A 221 16.82 13.95 -17.90
N TRP A 222 17.89 14.76 -17.99
CA TRP A 222 18.24 15.68 -16.91
C TRP A 222 17.13 16.70 -16.68
N LYS A 223 16.63 17.31 -17.77
CA LYS A 223 15.55 18.30 -17.71
C LYS A 223 14.33 17.74 -16.99
N LYS A 224 13.83 16.58 -17.45
CA LYS A 224 12.66 15.92 -16.87
C LYS A 224 12.87 15.60 -15.38
N ALA A 225 14.03 15.06 -15.02
CA ALA A 225 14.33 14.72 -13.63
C ALA A 225 14.47 15.96 -12.73
N ALA A 226 15.03 17.06 -13.25
CA ALA A 226 15.12 18.33 -12.55
C ALA A 226 13.72 18.92 -12.30
N GLU A 227 12.87 19.00 -13.33
CA GLU A 227 11.48 19.47 -13.23
C GLU A 227 10.70 18.69 -12.17
N GLN A 228 10.82 17.36 -12.16
CA GLN A 228 10.17 16.50 -11.17
C GLN A 228 10.67 16.76 -9.74
N LYS A 229 11.97 16.98 -9.54
CA LYS A 229 12.54 17.26 -8.22
C LYS A 229 12.16 18.65 -7.72
N ILE A 230 12.21 19.67 -8.58
CA ILE A 230 11.73 21.03 -8.28
C ILE A 230 10.25 20.98 -7.84
N ALA A 231 9.41 20.27 -8.62
CA ALA A 231 7.99 20.16 -8.33
C ALA A 231 7.65 19.41 -7.04
N ARG A 232 8.59 18.62 -6.48
CA ARG A 232 8.44 17.82 -5.26
C ARG A 232 9.09 18.44 -4.03
N ALA A 233 9.99 19.40 -4.18
CA ALA A 233 10.69 20.00 -3.04
C ALA A 233 9.70 20.66 -2.08
N GLY A 234 9.81 20.32 -0.79
CA GLY A 234 8.86 20.74 0.24
C GLY A 234 7.48 20.09 0.19
N LYS A 235 7.14 19.29 -0.84
CA LYS A 235 5.87 18.56 -0.92
C LYS A 235 5.94 17.22 -0.19
N ILE A 236 5.65 17.24 1.10
CA ILE A 236 5.63 16.08 1.97
C ILE A 236 4.56 16.28 3.04
N PHE A 237 3.96 15.21 3.54
CA PHE A 237 2.94 15.23 4.60
C PHE A 237 1.71 16.10 4.27
N GLY A 238 1.37 16.19 2.98
CA GLY A 238 0.29 17.03 2.46
C GLY A 238 0.67 18.48 2.22
N PHE A 239 1.91 18.88 2.52
CA PHE A 239 2.37 20.24 2.26
C PHE A 239 2.44 20.53 0.75
N SER A 240 2.03 21.75 0.36
CA SER A 240 2.06 22.20 -1.03
C SER A 240 3.45 22.66 -1.50
N GLY A 241 4.38 22.91 -0.57
CA GLY A 241 5.75 23.34 -0.86
C GLY A 241 6.52 23.77 0.39
N LEU A 242 7.68 24.43 0.19
CA LEU A 242 8.60 24.80 1.27
C LEU A 242 7.99 25.73 2.33
N SER A 243 7.07 26.63 1.97
CA SER A 243 6.49 27.58 2.93
C SER A 243 5.66 26.88 4.00
N GLU A 244 4.79 25.93 3.62
CA GLU A 244 4.01 25.14 4.58
C GLU A 244 4.91 24.23 5.42
N LEU A 245 5.94 23.64 4.80
CA LEU A 245 6.95 22.88 5.53
C LEU A 245 7.69 23.77 6.56
N GLN A 246 8.00 25.02 6.21
CA GLN A 246 8.62 25.97 7.14
C GLN A 246 7.71 26.25 8.33
N SER A 247 6.44 26.59 8.09
CA SER A 247 5.45 26.80 9.16
C SER A 247 5.27 25.57 10.04
N TRP A 248 5.41 24.36 9.49
CA TRP A 248 5.44 23.12 10.26
C TRP A 248 6.68 22.99 11.15
N CYS A 249 7.86 23.37 10.64
CA CYS A 249 9.12 23.20 11.36
C CYS A 249 9.34 24.21 12.48
N GLU A 250 8.81 25.43 12.33
CA GLU A 250 9.01 26.56 13.27
C GLU A 250 8.75 26.19 14.75
N PRO A 251 7.68 25.46 15.13
CA PRO A 251 7.44 25.09 16.53
C PRO A 251 8.42 24.05 17.11
N PHE A 252 9.18 23.36 16.26
CA PHE A 252 10.07 22.26 16.66
C PHE A 252 11.55 22.62 16.51
N ARG A 253 11.88 23.65 15.72
CA ARG A 253 13.25 24.01 15.34
C ARG A 253 13.43 25.52 15.16
N ASP A 254 14.05 26.15 16.16
CA ASP A 254 14.42 27.57 16.11
C ASP A 254 15.58 27.87 15.13
N ASP A 255 16.40 26.86 14.80
CA ASP A 255 17.61 26.98 13.99
C ASP A 255 17.39 26.75 12.48
N SER A 256 16.14 26.53 12.06
CA SER A 256 15.82 26.05 10.71
C SER A 256 15.87 27.13 9.61
N LYS A 257 15.92 28.41 9.98
CA LYS A 257 15.80 29.53 9.03
C LYS A 257 16.88 29.51 7.94
N GLU A 258 18.15 29.31 8.32
CA GLU A 258 19.27 29.27 7.37
C GLU A 258 19.11 28.12 6.37
N SER A 259 18.66 26.95 6.82
CA SER A 259 18.41 25.80 5.95
C SER A 259 17.25 26.02 4.99
N PHE A 260 16.21 26.75 5.40
CA PHE A 260 15.12 27.13 4.48
C PHE A 260 15.54 28.19 3.47
N ASP A 261 16.38 29.14 3.87
CA ASP A 261 17.00 30.11 2.96
C ASP A 261 17.89 29.38 1.93
N GLU A 262 18.68 28.41 2.36
CA GLU A 262 19.48 27.55 1.47
C GLU A 262 18.60 26.73 0.53
N ALA A 263 17.55 26.08 1.03
CA ALA A 263 16.62 25.30 0.21
C ALA A 263 15.93 26.15 -0.86
N ARG A 264 15.51 27.38 -0.51
CA ARG A 264 14.92 28.33 -1.47
C ARG A 264 15.93 28.75 -2.53
N LYS A 265 17.14 29.12 -2.12
CA LYS A 265 18.23 29.47 -3.04
C LYS A 265 18.54 28.33 -4.01
N LEU A 266 18.64 27.09 -3.53
CA LEU A 266 18.88 25.93 -4.39
C LEU A 266 17.76 25.72 -5.42
N LEU A 267 16.50 26.00 -5.08
CA LEU A 267 15.38 25.94 -6.04
C LEU A 267 15.41 27.07 -7.07
N GLU A 268 15.79 28.27 -6.64
CA GLU A 268 16.00 29.41 -7.55
C GLU A 268 17.13 29.11 -8.54
N ASP A 269 18.29 28.66 -8.04
CA ASP A 269 19.44 28.26 -8.84
C ASP A 269 19.07 27.11 -9.80
N ALA A 270 18.29 26.13 -9.34
CA ALA A 270 17.82 25.03 -10.19
C ALA A 270 16.89 25.53 -11.32
N THR A 271 15.98 26.45 -11.00
CA THR A 271 15.03 27.02 -11.97
C THR A 271 15.76 27.89 -13.00
N GLN A 272 16.73 28.68 -12.57
CA GLN A 272 17.56 29.51 -13.45
C GLN A 272 18.42 28.65 -14.39
N ALA A 273 19.03 27.57 -13.87
CA ALA A 273 19.79 26.62 -14.67
C ALA A 273 18.88 25.92 -15.71
N LEU A 274 17.65 25.57 -15.33
CA LEU A 274 16.66 24.98 -16.24
C LEU A 274 16.31 25.93 -17.39
N GLN A 275 16.08 27.21 -17.08
CA GLN A 275 15.81 28.27 -18.07
C GLN A 275 17.01 28.50 -18.99
N SER A 276 18.23 28.41 -18.45
CA SER A 276 19.50 28.54 -19.18
C SER A 276 19.91 27.26 -19.93
N GLN A 277 19.06 26.22 -19.93
CA GLN A 277 19.32 24.91 -20.53
C GLN A 277 20.53 24.14 -19.94
N GLN A 278 20.96 24.49 -18.73
CA GLN A 278 21.99 23.80 -17.96
C GLN A 278 21.33 22.70 -17.11
N PHE A 279 20.81 21.66 -17.77
CA PHE A 279 19.92 20.69 -17.14
C PHE A 279 20.57 19.83 -16.06
N ASP A 280 21.85 19.53 -16.18
CA ASP A 280 22.62 18.81 -15.16
C ASP A 280 22.78 19.62 -13.87
N GLU A 281 23.12 20.91 -13.99
CA GLU A 281 23.19 21.84 -12.86
C GLU A 281 21.81 22.03 -12.22
N ALA A 282 20.76 22.15 -13.04
CA ALA A 282 19.37 22.20 -12.57
C ALA A 282 19.00 20.98 -11.73
N TYR A 283 19.35 19.78 -12.20
CA TYR A 283 19.12 18.54 -11.45
C TYR A 283 19.89 18.52 -10.13
N ILE A 284 21.17 18.87 -10.14
CA ILE A 284 22.03 18.82 -8.94
C ILE A 284 21.47 19.73 -7.85
N ASN A 285 21.10 20.97 -8.20
CA ASN A 285 20.54 21.92 -7.25
C ASN A 285 19.15 21.49 -6.78
N ALA A 286 18.29 20.98 -7.67
CA ALA A 286 16.97 20.45 -7.31
C ALA A 286 17.06 19.22 -6.39
N ASP A 287 18.03 18.34 -6.60
CA ASP A 287 18.26 17.17 -5.75
C ASP A 287 18.72 17.57 -4.34
N LYS A 288 19.62 18.55 -4.23
CA LYS A 288 20.03 19.11 -2.94
C LYS A 288 18.86 19.76 -2.21
N ALA A 289 18.07 20.60 -2.90
CA ALA A 289 16.89 21.23 -2.31
C ALA A 289 15.87 20.20 -1.82
N LEU A 290 15.61 19.16 -2.62
CA LEU A 290 14.71 18.07 -2.24
C LEU A 290 15.23 17.34 -0.99
N LYS A 291 16.51 16.93 -0.98
CA LYS A 291 17.13 16.24 0.17
C LYS A 291 17.06 17.09 1.44
N LEU A 292 17.44 18.37 1.36
CA LEU A 292 17.39 19.30 2.48
C LEU A 292 15.96 19.49 3.00
N SER A 293 14.97 19.66 2.13
CA SER A 293 13.56 19.76 2.54
C SER A 293 13.06 18.50 3.27
N ARG A 294 13.52 17.31 2.86
CA ARG A 294 13.14 16.04 3.48
C ARG A 294 13.82 15.84 4.83
N GLU A 295 15.06 16.30 4.98
CA GLU A 295 15.78 16.31 6.25
C GLU A 295 15.13 17.28 7.26
N LEU A 296 14.75 18.48 6.80
CA LEU A 296 14.02 19.46 7.61
C LEU A 296 12.70 18.89 8.12
N PHE A 297 11.94 18.21 7.25
CA PHE A 297 10.73 17.50 7.68
C PHE A 297 11.04 16.42 8.72
N LEU A 298 11.99 15.53 8.42
CA LEU A 298 12.34 14.38 9.26
C LEU A 298 12.71 14.79 10.68
N THR A 299 13.56 15.81 10.81
CA THR A 299 14.06 16.30 12.09
C THR A 299 13.08 17.20 12.85
N SER A 300 12.02 17.65 12.19
CA SER A 300 10.92 18.42 12.79
C SER A 300 9.68 17.56 13.08
N CYS A 301 9.79 16.24 12.93
CA CYS A 301 8.72 15.34 13.32
C CYS A 301 8.82 15.02 14.82
N PRO A 302 7.82 15.41 15.65
CA PRO A 302 7.87 15.14 17.08
C PRO A 302 7.76 13.64 17.35
N ALA A 303 8.41 13.17 18.42
CA ALA A 303 8.22 11.81 18.91
C ALA A 303 7.05 11.75 19.90
N ARG A 304 6.33 10.62 19.94
CA ARG A 304 5.22 10.39 20.89
C ARG A 304 5.62 9.36 21.95
N ASN A 305 5.32 9.65 23.21
CA ASN A 305 5.47 8.68 24.31
C ASN A 305 4.21 7.79 24.42
N GLY A 306 4.35 6.56 24.91
CA GLY A 306 3.25 5.61 25.04
C GLY A 306 2.76 5.05 23.70
N GLU A 307 3.65 4.86 22.73
CA GLU A 307 3.30 4.26 21.44
C GLU A 307 4.14 3.02 21.15
N MET A 308 3.54 2.09 20.40
CA MET A 308 4.27 0.94 19.87
C MET A 308 5.14 1.37 18.69
N ARG A 309 6.43 1.01 18.74
CA ARG A 309 7.39 1.19 17.65
C ARG A 309 8.02 -0.17 17.39
N GLY A 310 7.34 -0.96 16.57
CA GLY A 310 7.68 -2.35 16.32
C GLY A 310 8.40 -2.57 14.99
N VAL A 311 9.08 -3.69 14.88
CA VAL A 311 9.58 -4.19 13.59
C VAL A 311 9.31 -5.68 13.44
N TRP A 312 9.01 -6.12 12.23
CA TRP A 312 9.02 -7.53 11.88
C TRP A 312 10.39 -7.93 11.35
N ILE A 313 10.86 -9.12 11.72
CA ILE A 313 12.08 -9.72 11.19
C ILE A 313 11.83 -11.17 10.82
N HIS A 314 12.08 -11.51 9.55
CA HIS A 314 11.84 -12.86 9.06
C HIS A 314 12.95 -13.84 9.48
N SER A 315 14.16 -13.33 9.74
CA SER A 315 15.28 -14.15 10.17
C SER A 315 15.13 -14.59 11.64
N PRO A 316 15.28 -15.89 11.95
CA PRO A 316 15.33 -16.37 13.34
C PRO A 316 16.72 -16.17 13.98
N TYR A 317 17.67 -15.54 13.28
CA TYR A 317 19.06 -15.38 13.73
C TYR A 317 19.46 -13.91 13.97
N GLY A 318 18.51 -12.98 13.86
CA GLY A 318 18.80 -11.56 13.76
C GLY A 318 19.23 -11.12 12.35
N ILE A 319 19.79 -9.92 12.22
CA ILE A 319 20.25 -9.36 10.95
C ILE A 319 21.58 -10.01 10.55
N ALA A 320 21.60 -10.66 9.38
CA ALA A 320 22.82 -11.18 8.78
C ALA A 320 23.69 -11.99 9.79
N ASP A 321 24.94 -11.57 9.99
CA ASP A 321 25.92 -12.13 10.92
C ASP A 321 25.97 -11.41 12.28
N TRP A 322 25.03 -10.50 12.56
CA TRP A 322 25.02 -9.71 13.81
C TRP A 322 24.61 -10.51 15.04
N GLY A 323 23.86 -11.60 14.86
CA GLY A 323 23.17 -12.27 15.97
C GLY A 323 22.09 -11.40 16.61
N TRP A 324 21.44 -11.91 17.66
CA TRP A 324 20.32 -11.23 18.31
C TRP A 324 20.72 -10.01 19.15
N ASP A 325 21.85 -10.07 19.87
CA ASP A 325 22.27 -9.00 20.79
C ASP A 325 22.40 -7.66 20.07
N ARG A 326 23.23 -7.59 19.02
CA ARG A 326 23.39 -6.38 18.20
C ARG A 326 22.12 -6.02 17.43
N THR A 327 21.35 -7.00 16.96
CA THR A 327 20.10 -6.76 16.23
C THR A 327 19.08 -5.98 17.07
N VAL A 328 18.93 -6.36 18.33
CA VAL A 328 18.02 -5.71 19.28
C VAL A 328 18.61 -4.42 19.84
N GLU A 329 19.92 -4.39 20.12
CA GLU A 329 20.64 -3.18 20.56
C GLU A 329 20.39 -2.01 19.60
N VAL A 330 20.63 -2.23 18.30
CA VAL A 330 20.46 -1.19 17.29
C VAL A 330 19.01 -0.70 17.21
N LEU A 331 18.01 -1.57 17.41
CA LEU A 331 16.61 -1.15 17.49
C LEU A 331 16.36 -0.25 18.68
N ALA A 332 16.77 -0.70 19.88
CA ALA A 332 16.55 0.02 21.12
C ALA A 332 17.26 1.39 21.12
N MET A 333 18.50 1.46 20.62
CA MET A 333 19.26 2.71 20.47
C MET A 333 18.56 3.71 19.55
N ASN A 334 17.78 3.23 18.58
CA ASN A 334 16.99 4.07 17.67
C ASN A 334 15.54 4.27 18.16
N GLY A 335 15.24 3.97 19.42
CA GLY A 335 13.96 4.29 20.05
C GLY A 335 12.81 3.34 19.71
N PHE A 336 13.08 2.16 19.14
CA PHE A 336 12.10 1.09 18.94
C PHE A 336 11.96 0.23 20.20
N ASN A 337 10.76 -0.29 20.46
CA ASN A 337 10.41 -0.94 21.72
C ASN A 337 9.73 -2.31 21.59
N ALA A 338 9.53 -2.82 20.37
CA ALA A 338 9.11 -4.20 20.16
C ALA A 338 9.71 -4.82 18.90
N ILE A 339 9.84 -6.14 18.92
CA ILE A 339 10.27 -6.95 17.78
C ILE A 339 9.37 -8.16 17.60
N PHE A 340 9.09 -8.47 16.33
CA PHE A 340 8.23 -9.57 15.90
C PHE A 340 9.04 -10.54 15.03
N PRO A 341 9.85 -11.43 15.64
CA PRO A 341 10.71 -12.36 14.92
C PRO A 341 9.99 -13.66 14.55
N ASN A 342 10.18 -14.12 13.31
CA ASN A 342 9.67 -15.42 12.87
C ASN A 342 10.55 -16.54 13.44
N PHE A 343 9.95 -17.44 14.23
CA PHE A 343 10.64 -18.63 14.75
C PHE A 343 10.02 -19.95 14.28
N LEU A 344 8.91 -19.93 13.55
CA LEU A 344 8.20 -21.14 13.20
C LEU A 344 7.27 -20.92 12.01
N TRP A 345 7.25 -21.92 11.13
CA TRP A 345 6.41 -21.99 9.94
C TRP A 345 5.33 -23.07 10.12
N GLY A 346 4.57 -23.35 9.06
CA GLY A 346 3.49 -24.34 9.09
C GLY A 346 3.89 -25.69 9.68
N TYR A 347 5.14 -26.13 9.47
CA TYR A 347 5.58 -27.47 9.88
C TYR A 347 7.04 -27.56 10.37
N VAL A 348 7.69 -26.43 10.68
CA VAL A 348 9.07 -26.44 11.19
C VAL A 348 9.29 -25.30 12.19
N ALA A 349 10.15 -25.53 13.18
CA ALA A 349 10.56 -24.55 14.18
C ALA A 349 12.07 -24.28 14.14
N ASP A 350 12.45 -23.02 14.31
CA ASP A 350 13.83 -22.54 14.47
C ASP A 350 14.18 -22.34 15.96
N TYR A 351 13.63 -23.19 16.82
CA TYR A 351 13.97 -23.37 18.24
C TYR A 351 13.81 -24.86 18.62
N PRO A 352 14.30 -25.31 19.79
CA PRO A 352 14.15 -26.68 20.31
C PRO A 352 12.69 -27.12 20.59
N SER A 353 11.86 -27.20 19.56
CA SER A 353 10.46 -27.60 19.64
C SER A 353 10.32 -29.11 19.87
N GLU A 354 9.34 -29.46 20.70
CA GLU A 354 8.86 -30.83 20.94
C GLU A 354 7.58 -31.13 20.14
N VAL A 355 6.92 -30.11 19.59
CA VAL A 355 5.70 -30.24 18.77
C VAL A 355 6.02 -30.32 17.28
N LEU A 356 6.92 -29.45 16.79
CA LEU A 356 7.28 -29.38 15.38
C LEU A 356 8.67 -29.98 15.11
N PRO A 357 8.90 -30.52 13.91
CA PRO A 357 10.25 -30.76 13.41
C PRO A 357 11.13 -29.52 13.59
N ASN A 358 12.38 -29.74 14.00
CA ASN A 358 13.34 -28.67 14.20
C ASN A 358 14.08 -28.42 12.87
N HIS A 359 14.24 -27.16 12.49
CA HIS A 359 14.92 -26.79 11.27
C HIS A 359 16.40 -27.25 11.32
N PRO A 360 16.99 -27.75 10.21
CA PRO A 360 18.38 -28.20 10.23
C PRO A 360 19.38 -27.12 10.67
N GLY A 361 19.06 -25.85 10.40
CA GLY A 361 19.87 -24.71 10.81
C GLY A 361 19.95 -24.45 12.32
N VAL A 362 19.15 -25.14 13.15
CA VAL A 362 19.29 -25.10 14.62
C VAL A 362 19.99 -26.33 15.19
N ILE A 363 20.44 -27.27 14.35
CA ILE A 363 21.13 -28.48 14.79
C ILE A 363 22.63 -28.32 14.54
N THR A 364 23.43 -28.49 15.59
CA THR A 364 24.90 -28.44 15.54
C THR A 364 25.52 -29.73 16.08
N ALA A 365 26.83 -29.89 15.91
CA ALA A 365 27.58 -31.00 16.50
C ALA A 365 27.51 -31.01 18.05
N GLN A 366 27.23 -29.87 18.68
CA GLN A 366 27.11 -29.71 20.12
C GLN A 366 25.65 -29.77 20.63
N GLY A 367 24.69 -30.05 19.75
CA GLY A 367 23.26 -30.11 20.07
C GLY A 367 22.43 -29.01 19.38
N LYS A 368 21.22 -28.79 19.88
CA LYS A 368 20.29 -27.80 19.31
C LYS A 368 20.60 -26.39 19.84
N ILE A 369 20.73 -25.41 18.95
CA ILE A 369 20.82 -23.99 19.31
C ILE A 369 19.40 -23.48 19.58
N ASP A 370 19.22 -22.79 20.70
CA ASP A 370 17.98 -22.08 21.01
C ASP A 370 18.06 -20.60 20.60
N CYS A 371 17.77 -20.34 19.33
CA CYS A 371 17.78 -18.99 18.77
C CYS A 371 16.69 -18.09 19.38
N LEU A 372 15.58 -18.67 19.84
CA LEU A 372 14.51 -17.93 20.50
C LEU A 372 14.94 -17.48 21.89
N GLN A 373 15.60 -18.35 22.66
CA GLN A 373 16.17 -17.99 23.96
C GLN A 373 17.20 -16.85 23.83
N GLN A 374 18.08 -16.88 22.83
CA GLN A 374 19.03 -15.79 22.56
C GLN A 374 18.31 -14.46 22.25
N CYS A 375 17.23 -14.51 21.45
CA CYS A 375 16.41 -13.34 21.16
C CYS A 375 15.73 -12.79 22.42
N LEU A 376 15.17 -13.67 23.25
CA LEU A 376 14.53 -13.32 24.51
C LEU A 376 15.51 -12.65 25.48
N GLU A 377 16.74 -13.15 25.58
CA GLU A 377 17.80 -12.56 26.41
C GLU A 377 18.19 -11.16 25.92
N ALA A 378 18.37 -10.97 24.61
CA ALA A 378 18.65 -9.68 24.01
C ALA A 378 17.48 -8.69 24.25
N CYS A 379 16.24 -9.12 24.02
CA CYS A 379 15.03 -8.33 24.27
C CYS A 379 14.94 -7.85 25.72
N ARG A 380 15.22 -8.73 26.69
CA ARG A 380 15.27 -8.38 28.12
C ARG A 380 16.38 -7.39 28.46
N LYS A 381 17.58 -7.60 27.92
CA LYS A 381 18.74 -6.72 28.12
C LYS A 381 18.44 -5.29 27.68
N TYR A 382 17.77 -5.13 26.55
CA TYR A 382 17.49 -3.83 25.94
C TYR A 382 16.06 -3.31 26.15
N LYS A 383 15.24 -4.01 26.96
CA LYS A 383 13.83 -3.65 27.27
C LYS A 383 12.95 -3.48 26.03
N VAL A 384 13.09 -4.41 25.09
CA VAL A 384 12.28 -4.51 23.87
C VAL A 384 11.31 -5.68 24.06
N GLU A 385 10.03 -5.49 23.75
CA GLU A 385 9.05 -6.58 23.81
C GLU A 385 9.28 -7.61 22.70
N LEU A 386 9.16 -8.89 23.07
CA LEU A 386 9.27 -10.01 22.16
C LEU A 386 7.89 -10.61 21.87
N HIS A 387 7.41 -10.41 20.63
CA HIS A 387 6.17 -10.99 20.12
C HIS A 387 6.49 -12.06 19.08
N VAL A 388 6.44 -13.33 19.46
CA VAL A 388 6.89 -14.42 18.58
C VAL A 388 5.94 -14.60 17.41
N TRP A 389 6.45 -14.40 16.20
CA TRP A 389 5.73 -14.55 14.94
C TRP A 389 5.78 -16.00 14.46
N LYS A 390 4.59 -16.55 14.16
CA LYS A 390 4.43 -17.81 13.40
C LYS A 390 3.85 -17.53 12.02
N VAL A 391 4.45 -18.14 10.99
CA VAL A 391 3.79 -18.32 9.69
C VAL A 391 2.88 -19.55 9.81
N ASN A 392 1.56 -19.31 9.86
CA ASN A 392 0.54 -20.34 10.00
C ASN A 392 0.23 -21.01 8.66
N TRP A 393 0.00 -22.32 8.68
CA TRP A 393 -0.38 -23.20 7.55
C TRP A 393 0.65 -23.31 6.43
N ASN A 394 1.25 -22.22 5.99
CA ASN A 394 2.26 -22.19 4.95
C ASN A 394 3.57 -22.80 5.46
N MET A 395 3.98 -23.93 4.89
CA MET A 395 5.26 -24.55 5.19
C MET A 395 6.43 -23.74 4.62
N GLY A 396 6.20 -23.08 3.49
CA GLY A 396 7.14 -22.19 2.83
C GLY A 396 8.50 -22.81 2.51
N HIS A 397 9.42 -21.97 2.04
CA HIS A 397 10.77 -22.40 1.70
C HIS A 397 11.60 -22.84 2.93
N ARG A 398 11.20 -22.41 4.14
CA ARG A 398 11.91 -22.73 5.39
C ARG A 398 11.71 -24.19 5.81
N THR A 399 10.54 -24.77 5.55
CA THR A 399 10.35 -26.21 5.79
C THR A 399 11.17 -26.99 4.75
N PRO A 400 12.03 -27.95 5.14
CA PRO A 400 12.76 -28.80 4.19
C PRO A 400 11.86 -29.45 3.13
N GLU A 401 12.37 -29.59 1.91
CA GLU A 401 11.59 -30.08 0.76
C GLU A 401 11.04 -31.50 0.98
N ASP A 402 11.82 -32.37 1.60
CA ASP A 402 11.42 -33.73 1.97
C ASP A 402 10.26 -33.74 2.97
N LEU A 403 10.25 -32.81 3.93
CA LEU A 403 9.14 -32.65 4.87
C LEU A 403 7.89 -32.10 4.20
N ARG A 404 8.03 -31.15 3.25
CA ARG A 404 6.89 -30.66 2.46
C ARG A 404 6.27 -31.78 1.62
N LYS A 405 7.09 -32.53 0.88
CA LYS A 405 6.65 -33.69 0.09
C LYS A 405 6.01 -34.76 0.96
N LYS A 406 6.54 -35.00 2.16
CA LYS A 406 5.91 -35.92 3.12
C LYS A 406 4.49 -35.50 3.46
N MET A 407 4.23 -34.22 3.74
CA MET A 407 2.89 -33.74 4.04
C MET A 407 1.93 -33.86 2.84
N GLN A 408 2.43 -33.64 1.62
CA GLN A 408 1.67 -33.83 0.38
C GLN A 408 1.27 -35.30 0.18
N ILE A 409 2.23 -36.22 0.31
CA ILE A 409 1.98 -37.67 0.19
C ILE A 409 0.97 -38.16 1.24
N LEU A 410 0.98 -37.57 2.44
CA LEU A 410 0.03 -37.88 3.51
C LEU A 410 -1.35 -37.25 3.31
N GLY A 411 -1.58 -36.48 2.23
CA GLY A 411 -2.84 -35.79 1.99
C GLY A 411 -3.14 -34.69 3.01
N ARG A 412 -2.11 -34.14 3.67
CA ARG A 412 -2.26 -33.13 4.73
C ARG A 412 -2.18 -31.70 4.20
N THR A 413 -2.00 -31.51 2.91
CA THR A 413 -1.91 -30.20 2.25
C THR A 413 -3.20 -29.81 1.56
N GLN A 414 -3.41 -28.51 1.44
CA GLN A 414 -4.47 -27.96 0.61
C GLN A 414 -4.18 -28.27 -0.86
N MET A 415 -5.22 -28.52 -1.64
CA MET A 415 -5.12 -28.69 -3.09
C MET A 415 -5.85 -27.56 -3.83
N THR A 416 -5.36 -27.20 -5.00
CA THR A 416 -6.05 -26.32 -5.93
C THR A 416 -7.26 -27.02 -6.55
N TYR A 417 -8.23 -26.27 -7.10
CA TYR A 417 -9.39 -26.85 -7.80
C TYR A 417 -9.03 -27.71 -9.02
N ASP A 418 -7.82 -27.55 -9.59
CA ASP A 418 -7.30 -28.36 -10.70
C ASP A 418 -6.47 -29.56 -10.22
N GLY A 419 -6.47 -29.84 -8.91
CA GLY A 419 -5.90 -31.05 -8.33
C GLY A 419 -4.40 -31.01 -8.07
N ARG A 420 -3.79 -29.83 -8.00
CA ARG A 420 -2.36 -29.68 -7.66
C ARG A 420 -2.19 -29.45 -6.17
N ASP A 421 -1.21 -30.12 -5.58
CA ASP A 421 -0.80 -29.87 -4.20
C ASP A 421 -0.22 -28.47 -4.02
N THR A 422 -0.42 -27.93 -2.82
CA THR A 422 0.21 -26.70 -2.36
C THR A 422 1.18 -26.97 -1.22
N ASP A 423 1.94 -25.95 -0.81
CA ASP A 423 2.79 -26.00 0.39
C ASP A 423 2.05 -25.55 1.66
N TYR A 424 0.72 -25.43 1.62
CA TYR A 424 -0.09 -25.04 2.76
C TYR A 424 -0.75 -26.27 3.39
N LEU A 425 -0.68 -26.39 4.71
CA LEU A 425 -1.42 -27.40 5.46
C LEU A 425 -2.93 -27.11 5.42
N ALA A 426 -3.72 -28.18 5.32
CA ALA A 426 -5.18 -28.12 5.31
C ALA A 426 -5.75 -27.77 6.70
N PRO A 427 -6.46 -26.63 6.89
CA PRO A 427 -6.92 -26.19 8.22
C PRO A 427 -8.04 -27.02 8.84
N HIS A 428 -8.81 -27.71 8.01
CA HIS A 428 -9.91 -28.59 8.46
C HIS A 428 -9.39 -29.93 9.00
N HIS A 429 -8.19 -30.36 8.57
CA HIS A 429 -7.61 -31.63 8.99
C HIS A 429 -7.27 -31.61 10.50
N PRO A 430 -7.82 -32.53 11.32
CA PRO A 430 -7.69 -32.48 12.78
C PRO A 430 -6.25 -32.47 13.30
N GLU A 431 -5.36 -33.28 12.70
CA GLU A 431 -3.95 -33.30 13.11
C GLU A 431 -3.20 -32.02 12.75
N ASN A 432 -3.52 -31.37 11.62
CA ASN A 432 -2.89 -30.10 11.26
C ASN A 432 -3.33 -29.00 12.21
N PHE A 433 -4.63 -28.98 12.53
CA PHE A 433 -5.19 -28.07 13.52
C PHE A 433 -4.52 -28.23 14.89
N ALA A 434 -4.36 -29.47 15.36
CA ALA A 434 -3.68 -29.76 16.63
C ALA A 434 -2.22 -29.28 16.61
N LEU A 435 -1.45 -29.57 15.54
CA LEU A 435 -0.07 -29.10 15.41
C LEU A 435 0.05 -27.56 15.41
N GLU A 436 -0.82 -26.87 14.68
CA GLU A 436 -0.83 -25.42 14.60
C GLU A 436 -1.18 -24.78 15.94
N ARG A 437 -2.18 -25.33 16.65
CA ARG A 437 -2.54 -24.90 18.00
C ARG A 437 -1.40 -25.18 18.99
N ASP A 438 -0.92 -26.41 19.03
CA ASP A 438 0.00 -26.88 20.07
C ASP A 438 1.38 -26.25 19.91
N SER A 439 1.82 -25.94 18.69
CA SER A 439 3.09 -25.22 18.45
C SER A 439 3.03 -23.76 18.92
N MET A 440 1.90 -23.08 18.76
CA MET A 440 1.69 -21.75 19.34
C MET A 440 1.64 -21.80 20.87
N LEU A 441 0.94 -22.78 21.44
CA LEU A 441 0.85 -22.94 22.89
C LEU A 441 2.16 -23.44 23.52
N GLU A 442 3.01 -24.15 22.77
CA GLU A 442 4.35 -24.53 23.21
C GLU A 442 5.19 -23.29 23.54
N LEU A 443 5.16 -22.26 22.68
CA LEU A 443 5.85 -20.99 22.94
C LEU A 443 5.41 -20.37 24.27
N VAL A 444 4.09 -20.35 24.51
CA VAL A 444 3.51 -19.80 25.74
C VAL A 444 3.88 -20.64 26.96
N ARG A 445 4.07 -21.96 26.83
CA ARG A 445 4.50 -22.80 27.97
C ARG A 445 5.99 -22.65 28.26
N LYS A 446 6.84 -22.66 27.23
CA LYS A 446 8.30 -22.76 27.37
C LYS A 446 8.99 -21.43 27.59
N TYR A 447 8.51 -20.35 26.98
CA TYR A 447 9.21 -19.08 26.97
C TYR A 447 8.35 -17.95 27.54
N PRO A 448 8.86 -17.14 28.48
CA PRO A 448 8.20 -15.95 29.01
C PRO A 448 8.29 -14.77 28.02
N VAL A 449 7.67 -14.95 26.84
CA VAL A 449 7.51 -13.93 25.80
C VAL A 449 6.36 -12.98 26.13
N ASP A 450 6.39 -11.76 25.58
CA ASP A 450 5.36 -10.74 25.78
C ASP A 450 4.09 -11.05 24.98
N GLY A 451 4.26 -11.68 23.81
CA GLY A 451 3.12 -12.09 22.99
C GLY A 451 3.40 -13.17 21.97
N ILE A 452 2.32 -13.70 21.42
CA ILE A 452 2.29 -14.56 20.23
C ILE A 452 1.59 -13.83 19.08
N HIS A 453 2.13 -13.98 17.87
CA HIS A 453 1.71 -13.22 16.71
C HIS A 453 1.41 -14.16 15.53
N PHE A 454 0.15 -14.17 15.09
CA PHE A 454 -0.28 -14.90 13.91
C PHE A 454 0.12 -14.18 12.62
N ASP A 455 0.63 -14.89 11.64
CA ASP A 455 0.80 -14.41 10.28
C ASP A 455 0.47 -15.55 9.31
N TYR A 456 0.12 -15.22 8.08
CA TYR A 456 -0.42 -16.20 7.12
C TYR A 456 -1.58 -17.04 7.68
N ILE A 457 -2.27 -16.54 8.72
CA ILE A 457 -3.47 -17.14 9.31
C ILE A 457 -4.66 -17.00 8.35
N ARG A 458 -4.59 -17.73 7.24
CA ARG A 458 -5.41 -17.62 6.04
C ARG A 458 -5.13 -18.79 5.08
N TYR A 459 -5.98 -18.94 4.07
CA TYR A 459 -5.70 -19.76 2.88
C TYR A 459 -4.78 -18.99 1.91
N PRO A 460 -4.13 -19.64 0.93
CA PRO A 460 -3.29 -18.93 -0.04
C PRO A 460 -4.12 -18.05 -0.98
N ASP A 461 -5.29 -18.51 -1.42
CA ASP A 461 -6.21 -17.77 -2.31
C ASP A 461 -7.61 -18.43 -2.34
N ASN A 462 -8.48 -18.01 -3.26
CA ASN A 462 -9.83 -18.55 -3.43
C ASN A 462 -9.90 -19.79 -4.34
N THR A 463 -8.76 -20.24 -4.85
CA THR A 463 -8.60 -21.41 -5.71
C THR A 463 -8.24 -22.68 -4.92
N THR A 464 -8.18 -22.55 -3.60
CA THR A 464 -7.81 -23.55 -2.60
C THR A 464 -8.75 -23.44 -1.40
N ASP A 465 -8.93 -24.45 -0.57
CA ASP A 465 -8.57 -25.86 -0.72
C ASP A 465 -9.70 -26.58 -1.46
N PHE A 466 -9.42 -27.53 -2.35
CA PHE A 466 -10.43 -28.35 -3.02
C PHE A 466 -10.06 -29.84 -3.04
N SER A 467 -9.24 -30.26 -2.08
CA SER A 467 -8.90 -31.67 -1.87
C SER A 467 -10.14 -32.54 -1.60
N PHE A 468 -9.98 -33.85 -1.77
CA PHE A 468 -11.06 -34.80 -1.47
C PHE A 468 -11.42 -34.80 0.03
N ASP A 469 -10.45 -34.60 0.92
CA ASP A 469 -10.70 -34.47 2.37
C ASP A 469 -11.49 -33.19 2.69
N ALA A 470 -11.16 -32.07 2.03
CA ALA A 470 -11.93 -30.82 2.15
C ALA A 470 -13.39 -31.01 1.73
N ARG A 471 -13.65 -31.78 0.67
CA ARG A 471 -15.01 -32.14 0.25
C ARG A 471 -15.74 -32.87 1.37
N ILE A 472 -15.15 -33.93 1.93
CA ILE A 472 -15.79 -34.72 2.99
C ILE A 472 -16.10 -33.83 4.20
N ALA A 473 -15.12 -33.05 4.66
CA ALA A 473 -15.28 -32.18 5.81
C ALA A 473 -16.33 -31.08 5.56
N PHE A 474 -16.41 -30.56 4.34
CA PHE A 474 -17.43 -29.58 3.98
C PHE A 474 -18.82 -30.20 3.85
N GLU A 475 -18.97 -31.38 3.24
CA GLU A 475 -20.25 -32.10 3.17
C GLU A 475 -20.80 -32.44 4.56
N GLN A 476 -19.93 -32.74 5.53
CA GLN A 476 -20.29 -32.90 6.94
C GLN A 476 -20.80 -31.58 7.55
N PHE A 477 -20.11 -30.47 7.31
CA PHE A 477 -20.55 -29.14 7.75
C PHE A 477 -21.90 -28.74 7.11
N LEU A 478 -22.07 -29.05 5.82
CA LEU A 478 -23.26 -28.73 5.04
C LEU A 478 -24.46 -29.62 5.39
N GLY A 479 -24.21 -30.81 5.96
CA GLY A 479 -25.24 -31.80 6.28
C GLY A 479 -25.82 -32.53 5.06
N ARG A 480 -25.21 -32.35 3.88
CA ARG A 480 -25.59 -33.01 2.62
C ARG A 480 -24.40 -33.10 1.64
N PRO A 481 -24.43 -34.04 0.68
CA PRO A 481 -23.41 -34.10 -0.36
C PRO A 481 -23.45 -32.88 -1.29
N VAL A 482 -22.28 -32.49 -1.78
CA VAL A 482 -22.12 -31.53 -2.87
C VAL A 482 -22.24 -32.28 -4.19
N GLN A 483 -23.10 -31.80 -5.10
CA GLN A 483 -23.41 -32.52 -6.34
C GLN A 483 -22.26 -32.44 -7.34
N ASN A 484 -21.77 -31.23 -7.63
CA ASN A 484 -20.73 -30.98 -8.62
C ASN A 484 -19.48 -30.39 -7.96
N TRP A 485 -18.68 -31.22 -7.30
CA TRP A 485 -17.40 -30.79 -6.72
C TRP A 485 -16.31 -30.60 -7.80
N PRO A 486 -15.49 -29.54 -7.76
CA PRO A 486 -15.55 -28.37 -6.86
C PRO A 486 -16.40 -27.21 -7.40
N ALA A 487 -17.04 -27.36 -8.57
CA ALA A 487 -17.74 -26.28 -9.28
C ALA A 487 -18.84 -25.59 -8.43
N ASP A 488 -19.63 -26.35 -7.68
CA ASP A 488 -20.69 -25.81 -6.82
C ASP A 488 -20.13 -24.96 -5.67
N CYS A 489 -18.87 -25.16 -5.29
CA CYS A 489 -18.18 -24.42 -4.22
C CYS A 489 -17.31 -23.27 -4.74
N ARG A 490 -17.20 -23.10 -6.07
CA ARG A 490 -16.45 -22.02 -6.72
C ARG A 490 -17.33 -20.81 -7.00
N SER A 491 -16.74 -19.74 -7.52
CA SER A 491 -17.47 -18.53 -7.90
C SER A 491 -18.66 -18.86 -8.81
N SER A 492 -19.85 -18.37 -8.44
CA SER A 492 -21.16 -18.66 -9.08
C SER A 492 -21.78 -20.04 -8.81
N GLY A 493 -21.12 -20.89 -8.03
CA GLY A 493 -21.65 -22.18 -7.59
C GLY A 493 -22.71 -22.04 -6.50
N VAL A 494 -23.64 -23.00 -6.42
CA VAL A 494 -24.77 -22.97 -5.48
C VAL A 494 -24.36 -23.03 -4.01
N ASP A 495 -23.20 -23.62 -3.73
CA ASP A 495 -22.64 -23.82 -2.38
C ASP A 495 -21.50 -22.83 -2.05
N TYR A 496 -21.18 -21.89 -2.95
CA TYR A 496 -20.07 -20.94 -2.81
C TYR A 496 -20.07 -20.19 -1.48
N GLN A 497 -21.20 -19.61 -1.08
CA GLN A 497 -21.29 -18.80 0.13
C GLN A 497 -21.11 -19.64 1.41
N ALA A 498 -21.70 -20.85 1.43
CA ALA A 498 -21.53 -21.80 2.52
C ALA A 498 -20.07 -22.28 2.61
N TYR A 499 -19.44 -22.55 1.47
CA TYR A 499 -18.03 -22.94 1.39
C TYR A 499 -17.10 -21.83 1.89
N ALA A 500 -17.35 -20.59 1.45
CA ALA A 500 -16.58 -19.43 1.90
C ALA A 500 -16.71 -19.22 3.42
N GLN A 501 -17.91 -19.42 3.99
CA GLN A 501 -18.11 -19.34 5.44
C GLN A 501 -17.36 -20.45 6.18
N TRP A 502 -17.48 -21.70 5.73
CA TRP A 502 -16.77 -22.84 6.32
C TRP A 502 -15.24 -22.63 6.34
N ARG A 503 -14.67 -22.08 5.26
CA ARG A 503 -13.25 -21.71 5.21
C ARG A 503 -12.88 -20.67 6.25
N ARG A 504 -13.69 -19.60 6.42
CA ARG A 504 -13.48 -18.59 7.46
C ARG A 504 -13.58 -19.18 8.87
N ASP A 505 -14.51 -20.09 9.08
CA ASP A 505 -14.70 -20.75 10.37
C ASP A 505 -13.50 -21.62 10.74
N ASN A 506 -12.91 -22.33 9.76
CA ASN A 506 -11.68 -23.11 9.99
C ASN A 506 -10.51 -22.24 10.48
N ILE A 507 -10.30 -21.07 9.88
CA ILE A 507 -9.25 -20.14 10.30
C ILE A 507 -9.58 -19.54 11.67
N THR A 508 -10.81 -19.04 11.83
CA THR A 508 -11.26 -18.38 13.07
C THR A 508 -11.24 -19.34 14.26
N ARG A 509 -11.53 -20.62 14.04
CA ARG A 509 -11.43 -21.66 15.08
C ARG A 509 -10.03 -21.75 15.69
N LEU A 510 -8.98 -21.67 14.87
CA LEU A 510 -7.60 -21.71 15.38
C LEU A 510 -7.28 -20.46 16.20
N VAL A 511 -7.63 -19.28 15.67
CA VAL A 511 -7.43 -18.00 16.37
C VAL A 511 -8.12 -18.03 17.73
N ARG A 512 -9.39 -18.44 17.77
CA ARG A 512 -10.19 -18.54 18.99
C ARG A 512 -9.61 -19.51 20.01
N GLU A 513 -9.20 -20.70 19.57
CA GLU A 513 -8.68 -21.72 20.48
C GLU A 513 -7.33 -21.32 21.08
N VAL A 514 -6.38 -20.89 20.26
CA VAL A 514 -5.07 -20.42 20.73
C VAL A 514 -5.22 -19.19 21.63
N SER A 515 -6.06 -18.22 21.24
CA SER A 515 -6.33 -17.00 22.01
C SER A 515 -6.83 -17.32 23.42
N ARG A 516 -7.79 -18.25 23.54
CA ARG A 516 -8.35 -18.69 24.82
C ARG A 516 -7.34 -19.48 25.65
N GLU A 517 -6.68 -20.48 25.07
CA GLU A 517 -5.77 -21.36 25.81
C GLU A 517 -4.47 -20.66 26.20
N ALA A 518 -3.93 -19.77 25.36
CA ALA A 518 -2.74 -18.98 25.69
C ALA A 518 -2.96 -18.14 26.96
N ARG A 519 -4.10 -17.43 27.05
CA ARG A 519 -4.44 -16.61 28.23
C ARG A 519 -4.68 -17.45 29.49
N LYS A 520 -5.17 -18.69 29.35
CA LYS A 520 -5.27 -19.64 30.48
C LYS A 520 -3.89 -20.09 30.96
N ILE A 521 -2.98 -20.40 30.04
CA ILE A 521 -1.61 -20.86 30.36
C ILE A 521 -0.80 -19.73 30.98
N ARG A 522 -0.87 -18.52 30.41
CA ARG A 522 -0.18 -17.33 30.90
C ARG A 522 -1.11 -16.12 30.89
N PRO A 523 -1.76 -15.81 32.03
CA PRO A 523 -2.53 -14.57 32.16
C PRO A 523 -1.67 -13.35 31.81
N GLY A 524 -2.19 -12.47 30.96
CA GLY A 524 -1.50 -11.27 30.50
C GLY A 524 -0.69 -11.40 29.20
N ILE A 525 -0.52 -12.62 28.67
CA ILE A 525 0.10 -12.82 27.33
C ILE A 525 -0.69 -12.07 26.27
N LYS A 526 0.02 -11.42 25.34
CA LYS A 526 -0.61 -10.74 24.20
C LYS A 526 -0.79 -11.66 23.01
N VAL A 527 -1.91 -11.52 22.33
CA VAL A 527 -2.29 -12.26 21.13
C VAL A 527 -2.59 -11.25 20.04
N SER A 528 -1.83 -11.29 18.95
CA SER A 528 -1.95 -10.34 17.85
C SER A 528 -1.87 -11.04 16.49
N ALA A 529 -2.21 -10.34 15.41
CA ALA A 529 -2.16 -10.89 14.06
C ALA A 529 -1.68 -9.87 13.02
N ALA A 530 -0.83 -10.33 12.10
CA ALA A 530 -0.56 -9.68 10.83
C ALA A 530 -1.75 -9.95 9.89
N ILE A 531 -2.46 -8.89 9.53
CA ILE A 531 -3.65 -8.98 8.68
C ILE A 531 -3.46 -8.15 7.42
N TYR A 532 -4.14 -8.50 6.33
CA TYR A 532 -4.13 -7.66 5.14
C TYR A 532 -4.67 -6.26 5.44
N GLY A 533 -4.24 -5.27 4.66
CA GLY A 533 -4.79 -3.91 4.78
C GLY A 533 -6.25 -3.83 4.36
N ASP A 534 -6.63 -4.54 3.28
CA ASP A 534 -7.99 -4.62 2.77
C ASP A 534 -8.71 -5.85 3.34
N TRP A 535 -9.49 -5.64 4.40
CA TRP A 535 -10.18 -6.73 5.12
C TRP A 535 -11.32 -7.34 4.33
N GLU A 536 -12.01 -6.54 3.50
CA GLU A 536 -13.13 -7.02 2.68
C GLU A 536 -12.61 -8.03 1.65
N SER A 537 -11.58 -7.63 0.91
CA SER A 537 -10.93 -8.51 -0.06
C SER A 537 -10.33 -9.72 0.63
N ALA A 538 -9.66 -9.56 1.78
CA ALA A 538 -9.02 -10.66 2.49
C ALA A 538 -10.04 -11.69 3.03
N ARG A 539 -11.20 -11.22 3.50
CA ARG A 539 -12.30 -12.07 3.97
C ARG A 539 -12.83 -12.99 2.87
N ILE A 540 -12.86 -12.51 1.63
CA ILE A 540 -13.38 -13.24 0.46
C ILE A 540 -12.29 -14.10 -0.19
N SER A 541 -11.12 -13.51 -0.43
CA SER A 541 -10.05 -14.13 -1.22
C SER A 541 -9.25 -15.17 -0.44
N VAL A 542 -8.97 -14.93 0.85
CA VAL A 542 -8.07 -15.77 1.65
C VAL A 542 -8.69 -16.24 2.98
N ALA A 543 -9.98 -15.95 3.19
CA ALA A 543 -10.73 -16.31 4.39
C ALA A 543 -10.15 -15.76 5.71
N GLN A 544 -9.48 -14.60 5.65
CA GLN A 544 -9.00 -13.88 6.82
C GLN A 544 -10.07 -12.88 7.30
N ASP A 545 -10.81 -13.22 8.37
CA ASP A 545 -11.94 -12.42 8.87
C ASP A 545 -11.55 -11.60 10.12
N ALA A 546 -10.68 -10.61 9.93
CA ALA A 546 -10.15 -9.80 11.02
C ALA A 546 -11.24 -9.04 11.80
N ALA A 547 -12.30 -8.61 11.10
CA ALA A 547 -13.47 -7.95 11.70
C ALA A 547 -14.12 -8.86 12.76
N ALA A 548 -14.44 -10.11 12.39
CA ALA A 548 -15.02 -11.08 13.31
C ALA A 548 -14.12 -11.34 14.52
N TRP A 549 -12.80 -11.38 14.33
CA TRP A 549 -11.85 -11.61 15.43
C TRP A 549 -11.81 -10.45 16.44
N ILE A 550 -12.02 -9.22 15.97
CA ILE A 550 -12.13 -8.03 16.82
C ILE A 550 -13.47 -8.05 17.55
N ASP A 551 -14.56 -8.34 16.85
CA ASP A 551 -15.91 -8.41 17.43
C ASP A 551 -16.02 -9.48 18.53
N GLU A 552 -15.35 -10.62 18.35
CA GLU A 552 -15.27 -11.70 19.35
C GLU A 552 -14.23 -11.45 20.45
N GLY A 553 -13.43 -10.38 20.38
CA GLY A 553 -12.39 -10.08 21.37
C GLY A 553 -11.23 -11.07 21.38
N LEU A 554 -10.88 -11.66 20.23
CA LEU A 554 -9.85 -12.70 20.15
C LEU A 554 -8.42 -12.16 20.17
N LEU A 555 -8.22 -10.88 19.84
CA LEU A 555 -6.91 -10.25 19.70
C LEU A 555 -6.78 -9.07 20.66
N ASP A 556 -5.59 -8.86 21.22
CA ASP A 556 -5.28 -7.69 22.05
C ASP A 556 -4.90 -6.47 21.19
N PHE A 557 -4.40 -6.70 19.97
CA PHE A 557 -4.16 -5.68 18.95
C PHE A 557 -4.02 -6.31 17.57
N ILE A 558 -4.14 -5.49 16.53
CA ILE A 558 -3.97 -5.90 15.13
C ILE A 558 -2.85 -5.12 14.44
N CYS A 559 -2.20 -5.78 13.49
CA CYS A 559 -1.14 -5.20 12.68
C CYS A 559 -1.47 -5.30 11.17
N PRO A 560 -2.28 -4.37 10.61
CA PRO A 560 -2.62 -4.38 9.19
C PRO A 560 -1.41 -4.08 8.31
N MET A 561 -1.11 -4.92 7.33
CA MET A 561 -0.01 -4.74 6.38
C MET A 561 -0.37 -3.71 5.29
N ASN A 562 -0.37 -2.43 5.67
CA ASN A 562 -0.67 -1.30 4.79
C ASN A 562 0.52 -0.93 3.88
N TYR A 563 1.14 -1.94 3.24
CA TYR A 563 2.34 -1.75 2.43
C TYR A 563 2.01 -1.07 1.11
N THR A 564 2.31 0.22 1.04
CA THR A 564 2.17 1.04 -0.17
C THR A 564 3.11 2.24 -0.13
N ALA A 565 3.50 2.74 -1.30
CA ALA A 565 4.21 4.02 -1.42
C ALA A 565 3.25 5.23 -1.48
N SER A 566 1.95 5.01 -1.71
CA SER A 566 0.94 6.07 -1.76
C SER A 566 0.43 6.39 -0.35
N THR A 567 0.63 7.62 0.09
CA THR A 567 0.13 8.12 1.38
C THR A 567 -1.40 8.15 1.42
N GLU A 568 -2.05 8.52 0.31
CA GLU A 568 -3.52 8.47 0.17
C GLU A 568 -4.06 7.05 0.39
N LYS A 569 -3.50 6.06 -0.29
CA LYS A 569 -3.90 4.66 -0.11
C LYS A 569 -3.63 4.16 1.31
N PHE A 570 -2.50 4.56 1.90
CA PHE A 570 -2.16 4.22 3.28
C PHE A 570 -3.19 4.77 4.26
N VAL A 571 -3.54 6.05 4.15
CA VAL A 571 -4.53 6.74 5.00
C VAL A 571 -5.91 6.14 4.82
N HIS A 572 -6.34 5.89 3.57
CA HIS A 572 -7.64 5.28 3.28
C HIS A 572 -7.80 3.90 3.95
N LEU A 573 -6.80 3.03 3.82
CA LEU A 573 -6.80 1.72 4.49
C LEU A 573 -6.86 1.89 6.01
N LEU A 574 -6.02 2.77 6.57
CA LEU A 574 -5.99 3.01 8.01
C LEU A 574 -7.32 3.55 8.55
N GLN A 575 -7.94 4.52 7.88
CA GLN A 575 -9.21 5.09 8.30
C GLN A 575 -10.34 4.05 8.28
N LYS A 576 -10.41 3.20 7.25
CA LYS A 576 -11.34 2.07 7.22
C LYS A 576 -11.17 1.14 8.43
N GLN A 577 -9.92 0.80 8.74
CA GLN A 577 -9.59 -0.09 9.86
C GLN A 577 -9.97 0.52 11.20
N LEU A 578 -9.62 1.80 11.42
CA LEU A 578 -9.95 2.52 12.64
C LEU A 578 -11.46 2.70 12.84
N ALA A 579 -12.20 2.99 11.75
CA ALA A 579 -13.65 3.13 11.78
C ALA A 579 -14.35 1.83 12.18
N HIS A 580 -13.81 0.68 11.79
CA HIS A 580 -14.33 -0.63 12.20
C HIS A 580 -13.91 -0.99 13.64
N VAL A 581 -12.66 -0.72 14.02
CA VAL A 581 -12.13 -1.05 15.35
C VAL A 581 -12.80 -0.23 16.45
N GLN A 582 -13.13 1.04 16.19
CA GLN A 582 -13.81 1.93 17.13
C GLN A 582 -13.11 1.97 18.50
N ASN A 583 -11.78 2.09 18.48
CA ASN A 583 -10.94 2.17 19.68
C ASN A 583 -11.06 0.97 20.66
N ARG A 584 -11.62 -0.17 20.23
CA ARG A 584 -11.78 -1.38 21.06
C ARG A 584 -10.45 -2.04 21.39
N ILE A 585 -9.53 -2.04 20.42
CA ILE A 585 -8.16 -2.54 20.56
C ILE A 585 -7.20 -1.59 19.81
N PRO A 586 -5.90 -1.54 20.18
CA PRO A 586 -4.90 -0.81 19.43
C PRO A 586 -4.73 -1.30 17.98
N VAL A 587 -4.49 -0.35 17.08
CA VAL A 587 -4.13 -0.62 15.68
C VAL A 587 -2.71 -0.14 15.41
N TYR A 588 -1.88 -1.04 14.88
CA TYR A 588 -0.49 -0.75 14.51
C TYR A 588 -0.28 -1.01 13.00
N PRO A 589 -0.53 -0.01 12.13
CA PRO A 589 -0.35 -0.18 10.70
C PRO A 589 1.09 -0.53 10.35
N GLY A 590 1.24 -1.54 9.49
CA GLY A 590 2.49 -2.00 8.93
C GLY A 590 2.95 -1.10 7.78
N ILE A 591 4.20 -0.63 7.87
CA ILE A 591 4.87 0.22 6.90
C ILE A 591 5.86 -0.62 6.09
N GLY A 592 5.68 -0.63 4.77
CA GLY A 592 6.50 -1.41 3.83
C GLY A 592 7.76 -0.65 3.43
N ILE A 593 8.83 -0.75 4.25
CA ILE A 593 10.07 0.03 4.09
C ILE A 593 10.68 -0.10 2.69
N HIS A 594 10.63 -1.30 2.10
CA HIS A 594 11.15 -1.58 0.77
C HIS A 594 10.47 -0.81 -0.38
N LEU A 595 9.28 -0.25 -0.14
CA LEU A 595 8.55 0.58 -1.10
C LEU A 595 8.88 2.08 -0.96
N LEU A 596 9.51 2.47 0.14
CA LEU A 596 9.72 3.87 0.50
C LEU A 596 11.17 4.30 0.21
N PRO A 597 11.38 5.53 -0.29
CA PRO A 597 12.69 5.96 -0.75
C PRO A 597 13.70 6.18 0.38
N ASP A 598 13.27 6.66 1.54
CA ASP A 598 14.14 7.11 2.65
C ASP A 598 13.37 7.22 3.99
N ALA A 599 14.07 7.66 5.04
CA ALA A 599 13.52 7.83 6.38
C ALA A 599 12.43 8.91 6.47
N ALA A 600 12.48 9.96 5.64
CA ALA A 600 11.45 11.01 5.65
C ALA A 600 10.09 10.47 5.16
N ALA A 601 10.09 9.59 4.15
CA ALA A 601 8.86 8.93 3.70
C ALA A 601 8.28 7.96 4.75
N VAL A 602 9.16 7.30 5.52
CA VAL A 602 8.74 6.45 6.64
C VAL A 602 8.17 7.30 7.78
N ALA A 603 8.84 8.39 8.14
CA ALA A 603 8.35 9.36 9.12
C ALA A 603 7.00 9.97 8.70
N GLU A 604 6.79 10.25 7.42
CA GLU A 604 5.51 10.73 6.89
C GLU A 604 4.37 9.75 7.17
N GLN A 605 4.53 8.46 6.87
CA GLN A 605 3.52 7.45 7.20
C GLN A 605 3.33 7.25 8.71
N ILE A 606 4.38 7.40 9.52
CA ILE A 606 4.28 7.40 10.99
C ILE A 606 3.43 8.58 11.49
N MET A 607 3.70 9.79 10.97
CA MET A 607 2.95 10.99 11.34
C MET A 607 1.50 10.90 10.88
N LEU A 608 1.22 10.31 9.71
CA LEU A 608 -0.15 10.05 9.24
C LEU A 608 -0.86 9.02 10.14
N SER A 609 -0.15 7.96 10.55
CA SER A 609 -0.68 6.97 11.49
C SER A 609 -1.11 7.63 12.80
N ARG A 610 -0.25 8.51 13.36
CA ARG A 610 -0.53 9.29 14.57
C ARG A 610 -1.72 10.22 14.38
N LYS A 611 -1.73 11.02 13.30
CA LYS A 611 -2.80 11.99 12.97
C LYS A 611 -4.17 11.35 12.95
N HIS A 612 -4.27 10.16 12.37
CA HIS A 612 -5.55 9.45 12.25
C HIS A 612 -5.93 8.64 13.49
N GLY A 613 -5.05 8.54 14.49
CA GLY A 613 -5.36 7.95 15.79
C GLY A 613 -4.79 6.54 16.02
N ALA A 614 -3.90 6.05 15.17
CA ALA A 614 -3.21 4.78 15.41
C ALA A 614 -2.33 4.84 16.67
N ASP A 615 -2.21 3.71 17.36
CA ASP A 615 -1.56 3.61 18.66
C ASP A 615 -0.04 3.38 18.60
N GLY A 616 0.48 3.29 17.37
CA GLY A 616 1.86 2.97 17.05
C GLY A 616 1.97 2.54 15.59
N PHE A 617 3.05 1.84 15.25
CA PHE A 617 3.30 1.33 13.90
C PHE A 617 4.28 0.15 13.94
N LEU A 618 4.28 -0.65 12.87
CA LEU A 618 5.31 -1.68 12.66
C LEU A 618 6.01 -1.46 11.31
N CYS A 619 7.34 -1.62 11.27
CA CYS A 619 8.11 -1.55 10.02
C CYS A 619 8.44 -2.95 9.49
N PHE A 620 8.16 -3.21 8.20
CA PHE A 620 8.56 -4.43 7.51
C PHE A 620 9.65 -4.13 6.44
N GLN A 621 10.87 -4.65 6.57
CA GLN A 621 11.38 -5.57 7.60
C GLN A 621 12.73 -5.10 8.14
N HIS A 622 13.09 -5.59 9.32
CA HIS A 622 14.36 -5.29 9.99
C HIS A 622 15.55 -5.96 9.29
N THR A 623 16.04 -5.32 8.24
CA THR A 623 17.24 -5.71 7.49
C THR A 623 18.42 -4.80 7.84
N ALA A 624 19.63 -5.17 7.39
CA ALA A 624 20.78 -4.28 7.46
C ALA A 624 20.54 -2.95 6.73
N ASP A 625 19.77 -2.91 5.63
CA ASP A 625 19.46 -1.63 4.96
C ASP A 625 18.60 -0.73 5.84
N PHE A 626 17.55 -1.28 6.44
CA PHE A 626 16.71 -0.53 7.37
C PHE A 626 17.51 -0.04 8.59
N ALA A 627 18.34 -0.92 9.16
CA ALA A 627 19.15 -0.61 10.33
C ALA A 627 20.23 0.46 10.06
N ASP A 628 20.92 0.37 8.93
CA ASP A 628 22.03 1.29 8.60
C ASP A 628 21.52 2.65 8.06
N ARG A 629 20.41 2.65 7.30
CA ARG A 629 20.00 3.82 6.49
C ARG A 629 18.77 4.54 7.00
N ILE A 630 17.81 3.81 7.57
CA ILE A 630 16.50 4.36 7.92
C ILE A 630 16.40 4.66 9.40
N LEU A 631 16.76 3.71 10.27
CA LEU A 631 16.68 3.87 11.73
C LEU A 631 17.39 5.14 12.24
N PRO A 632 18.63 5.47 11.82
CA PRO A 632 19.32 6.67 12.30
C PRO A 632 18.58 7.95 11.93
N GLY A 633 17.93 7.99 10.76
CA GLY A 633 17.12 9.12 10.34
C GLY A 633 15.85 9.25 11.19
N LEU A 634 15.14 8.14 11.45
CA LEU A 634 13.97 8.16 12.32
C LEU A 634 14.32 8.60 13.76
N ARG A 635 15.52 8.25 14.24
CA ARG A 635 16.01 8.63 15.57
C ARG A 635 16.22 10.14 15.71
N GLN A 636 16.41 10.87 14.63
CA GLN A 636 16.52 12.33 14.66
C GLN A 636 15.18 13.05 14.80
N GLY A 637 14.04 12.35 14.63
CA GLY A 637 12.70 12.93 14.66
C GLY A 637 11.70 12.03 15.37
N VAL A 638 10.86 11.34 14.59
CA VAL A 638 9.72 10.55 15.10
C VAL A 638 10.05 9.55 16.21
N SER A 639 11.29 9.13 16.37
CA SER A 639 11.74 8.19 17.42
C SER A 639 12.87 8.74 18.32
N SER A 640 13.01 10.07 18.39
CA SER A 640 14.05 10.76 19.17
C SER A 640 13.97 10.53 20.68
N LEU A 641 12.79 10.29 21.25
CA LEU A 641 12.61 9.92 22.65
C LEU A 641 12.61 8.41 22.86
N THR A 642 13.08 7.95 24.01
CA THR A 642 12.85 6.60 24.50
C THR A 642 11.45 6.53 25.14
N VAL A 643 10.64 5.55 24.73
CA VAL A 643 9.27 5.38 25.26
C VAL A 643 9.35 4.90 26.72
N THR A 644 8.70 5.63 27.62
CA THR A 644 8.67 5.35 29.06
C THR A 644 7.26 5.08 29.59
N GLU A 645 6.24 5.58 28.90
CA GLU A 645 4.84 5.28 29.23
C GLU A 645 4.49 3.86 28.76
N PRO A 646 3.53 3.17 29.40
CA PRO A 646 3.08 1.84 28.99
C PRO A 646 2.67 1.79 27.52
N LEU A 647 2.87 0.63 26.88
CA LEU A 647 2.36 0.44 25.53
C LEU A 647 0.82 0.31 25.56
N PRO A 648 0.12 0.82 24.52
CA PRO A 648 -1.34 0.90 24.53
C PRO A 648 -2.07 -0.44 24.77
N HIS A 649 -1.48 -1.56 24.34
CA HIS A 649 -2.08 -2.89 24.50
C HIS A 649 -1.90 -3.48 25.93
N HIS A 650 -1.16 -2.80 26.82
CA HIS A 650 -1.14 -3.10 28.26
C HIS A 650 -2.20 -2.31 29.03
N GLY A 651 -2.76 -1.26 28.43
CA GLY A 651 -3.85 -0.49 29.01
C GLY A 651 -5.19 -1.23 28.97
N SER A 652 -6.07 -0.89 29.91
CA SER A 652 -7.49 -1.24 29.80
C SER A 652 -8.23 -0.13 29.04
N PRO A 653 -9.14 -0.46 28.12
CA PRO A 653 -9.91 0.56 27.40
C PRO A 653 -10.83 1.31 28.36
N LEU A 654 -10.49 2.56 28.67
CA LEU A 654 -11.38 3.48 29.38
C LEU A 654 -12.29 4.18 28.37
N LYS A 655 -13.60 4.12 28.62
CA LYS A 655 -14.57 4.86 27.80
C LYS A 655 -14.64 6.31 28.26
N ILE A 656 -14.07 7.19 27.45
CA ILE A 656 -14.27 8.63 27.57
C ILE A 656 -15.46 8.99 26.68
N LYS A 657 -16.54 9.47 27.27
CA LYS A 657 -17.72 9.90 26.53
C LYS A 657 -17.60 11.37 26.21
N LEU A 658 -17.53 11.70 24.93
CA LEU A 658 -17.62 13.09 24.48
C LEU A 658 -19.08 13.50 24.33
N HIS A 659 -19.42 14.70 24.76
CA HIS A 659 -20.75 15.26 24.54
C HIS A 659 -20.90 15.66 23.07
N ALA A 660 -22.13 15.68 22.53
CA ALA A 660 -22.36 16.18 21.19
C ALA A 660 -21.98 17.66 21.05
N SER A 661 -21.56 18.05 19.86
CA SER A 661 -21.29 19.46 19.50
C SER A 661 -22.53 20.32 19.71
N GLN A 662 -22.35 21.50 20.30
CA GLN A 662 -23.40 22.52 20.47
C GLN A 662 -23.71 23.23 19.15
N ALA A 663 -22.75 23.24 18.21
CA ALA A 663 -22.92 23.72 16.84
C ALA A 663 -23.73 22.75 15.95
N GLY A 664 -24.19 21.61 16.48
CA GLY A 664 -25.00 20.63 15.73
C GLY A 664 -24.20 19.79 14.74
N LEU A 665 -22.89 19.68 14.93
CA LEU A 665 -22.01 18.88 14.07
C LEU A 665 -22.21 17.37 14.28
N PRO A 666 -21.98 16.54 13.24
CA PRO A 666 -21.99 15.09 13.36
C PRO A 666 -21.01 14.57 14.42
N ALA A 667 -21.29 13.37 14.95
CA ALA A 667 -20.43 12.74 15.94
C ALA A 667 -18.97 12.62 15.46
N GLY A 668 -18.04 12.96 16.35
CA GLY A 668 -16.60 13.00 16.04
C GLY A 668 -16.11 14.33 15.47
N PHE A 669 -17.00 15.30 15.23
CA PHE A 669 -16.65 16.65 14.79
C PHE A 669 -17.07 17.69 15.82
N TYR A 670 -16.23 18.71 16.02
CA TYR A 670 -16.42 19.76 17.01
C TYR A 670 -16.01 21.11 16.44
N SER A 671 -16.68 22.17 16.87
CA SER A 671 -16.31 23.53 16.46
C SER A 671 -15.12 24.03 17.29
N LEU A 672 -14.23 24.81 16.68
CA LEU A 672 -13.23 25.55 17.42
C LEU A 672 -13.83 26.64 18.33
N SER A 673 -15.06 27.06 18.05
CA SER A 673 -15.75 28.12 18.80
C SER A 673 -16.41 27.66 20.10
N GLU A 674 -16.39 26.36 20.39
CA GLU A 674 -17.03 25.76 21.56
C GLU A 674 -16.04 24.97 22.42
N PRO A 675 -16.28 24.87 23.74
CA PRO A 675 -15.51 23.97 24.59
C PRO A 675 -15.87 22.50 24.32
N LEU A 676 -14.87 21.64 24.36
CA LEU A 676 -15.10 20.20 24.39
C LEU A 676 -15.50 19.77 25.80
N LEU A 677 -16.62 19.05 25.91
CA LEU A 677 -17.09 18.48 27.17
C LEU A 677 -16.94 16.96 27.14
N ALA A 678 -16.26 16.41 28.15
CA ALA A 678 -15.97 14.99 28.26
C ALA A 678 -16.35 14.44 29.63
N GLU A 679 -16.97 13.26 29.65
CA GLU A 679 -17.38 12.52 30.83
C GLU A 679 -16.55 11.23 30.91
N LEU A 680 -15.89 11.01 32.05
CA LEU A 680 -15.09 9.82 32.33
C LEU A 680 -15.65 9.11 33.55
N GLN A 681 -16.04 7.85 33.35
CA GLN A 681 -16.38 6.95 34.45
C GLN A 681 -15.11 6.24 34.94
N LEU A 682 -14.71 6.49 36.17
CA LEU A 682 -13.57 5.79 36.76
C LEU A 682 -13.98 4.38 37.20
N PRO A 683 -13.17 3.35 36.86
CA PRO A 683 -13.28 2.04 37.49
C PRO A 683 -13.11 2.16 39.01
N ALA A 684 -13.76 1.25 39.75
CA ALA A 684 -13.72 1.26 41.21
C ALA A 684 -12.30 1.09 41.80
N ASN A 685 -11.36 0.58 41.00
CA ASN A 685 -9.98 0.25 41.36
C ASN A 685 -8.94 1.27 40.83
N VAL A 686 -9.35 2.49 40.51
CA VAL A 686 -8.47 3.57 40.02
C VAL A 686 -8.52 4.73 41.01
N ASN A 687 -7.36 5.07 41.58
CA ASN A 687 -7.25 6.23 42.47
C ASN A 687 -7.28 7.55 41.66
N PRO A 688 -8.29 8.43 41.88
CA PRO A 688 -8.42 9.68 41.14
C PRO A 688 -7.25 10.66 41.34
N SER A 689 -6.51 10.58 42.45
CA SER A 689 -5.38 11.51 42.70
C SER A 689 -4.13 11.20 41.88
N GLY A 690 -4.04 9.99 41.30
CA GLY A 690 -2.88 9.52 40.53
C GLY A 690 -3.07 9.61 39.01
N ILE A 691 -4.20 10.12 38.52
CA ILE A 691 -4.53 10.17 37.09
C ILE A 691 -4.56 11.60 36.56
N ARG A 692 -4.01 11.80 35.36
CA ARG A 692 -4.00 13.07 34.62
C ARG A 692 -4.62 12.87 33.24
N MET A 693 -5.43 13.85 32.83
CA MET A 693 -5.92 13.94 31.46
C MET A 693 -4.88 14.66 30.61
N ASN A 694 -4.61 14.13 29.43
CA ASN A 694 -3.77 14.73 28.42
C ASN A 694 -4.57 14.88 27.11
N LEU A 695 -4.11 15.77 26.23
CA LEU A 695 -4.72 15.99 24.92
C LEU A 695 -3.64 15.91 23.84
N LEU A 696 -3.75 14.93 22.96
CA LEU A 696 -2.95 14.86 21.74
C LEU A 696 -3.62 15.69 20.66
N ARG A 697 -2.82 16.43 19.90
CA ARG A 697 -3.25 17.05 18.64
C ARG A 697 -2.45 16.44 17.51
N ASN A 698 -3.15 16.01 16.47
CA ASN A 698 -2.63 15.28 15.32
C ASN A 698 -1.74 14.09 15.72
N GLY A 699 -2.00 13.53 16.89
CA GLY A 699 -1.32 12.36 17.43
C GLY A 699 0.06 12.62 18.05
N TRP A 700 0.40 13.86 18.41
CA TRP A 700 1.51 14.14 19.34
C TRP A 700 1.08 15.06 20.48
N ASP A 701 1.90 15.07 21.52
CA ASP A 701 1.66 15.87 22.71
C ASP A 701 1.92 17.35 22.37
N THR A 702 0.86 18.17 22.44
CA THR A 702 0.94 19.61 22.10
C THR A 702 0.57 20.50 23.27
N ALA A 703 0.34 19.92 24.45
CA ALA A 703 -0.48 20.56 25.47
C ALA A 703 0.24 20.82 26.81
N PRO A 704 1.21 21.73 26.86
CA PRO A 704 1.37 22.61 28.02
C PRO A 704 0.22 23.63 28.14
N GLU A 705 -0.50 23.95 27.04
CA GLU A 705 -1.45 25.07 26.96
C GLU A 705 -2.94 24.72 27.04
N ALA A 706 -3.33 23.44 26.93
CA ALA A 706 -4.74 23.05 27.02
C ALA A 706 -5.26 23.26 28.45
N LYS A 707 -6.29 24.10 28.60
CA LYS A 707 -6.92 24.36 29.90
C LYS A 707 -7.96 23.30 30.20
N PHE A 708 -7.65 22.44 31.17
CA PHE A 708 -8.59 21.46 31.71
C PHE A 708 -9.26 22.01 32.96
N ASN A 709 -10.57 22.19 32.90
CA ASN A 709 -11.38 22.42 34.09
C ASN A 709 -12.13 21.12 34.40
N SER A 710 -11.90 20.54 35.57
CA SER A 710 -12.55 19.29 35.98
C SER A 710 -13.49 19.49 37.17
N ARG A 711 -14.60 18.76 37.14
CA ARG A 711 -15.52 18.64 38.28
C ARG A 711 -15.79 17.17 38.54
N ARG A 712 -15.59 16.76 39.80
CA ARG A 712 -15.86 15.40 40.24
C ARG A 712 -17.25 15.29 40.84
N GLU A 713 -17.97 14.27 40.40
CA GLU A 713 -19.24 13.86 41.00
C GLU A 713 -19.19 12.33 41.23
N ARG A 714 -18.97 11.91 42.48
CA ARG A 714 -18.78 10.49 42.86
C ARG A 714 -17.60 9.84 42.12
N GLN A 715 -17.88 8.89 41.21
CA GLN A 715 -16.93 8.15 40.38
C GLN A 715 -16.83 8.69 38.95
N THR A 716 -17.49 9.82 38.68
CA THR A 716 -17.51 10.46 37.36
C THR A 716 -16.66 11.72 37.41
N LEU A 717 -15.73 11.85 36.46
CA LEU A 717 -14.96 13.06 36.22
C LEU A 717 -15.50 13.75 34.96
N ASN A 718 -15.96 14.97 35.13
CA ASN A 718 -16.41 15.82 34.03
C ASN A 718 -15.30 16.80 33.68
N TYR A 719 -14.93 16.89 32.42
CA TYR A 719 -13.91 17.79 31.90
C TYR A 719 -14.53 18.79 30.92
N ARG A 720 -14.14 20.05 31.08
CA ARG A 720 -14.23 21.08 30.05
C ARG A 720 -12.82 21.32 29.53
N VAL A 721 -12.64 21.18 28.23
CA VAL A 721 -11.36 21.37 27.53
C VAL A 721 -11.53 22.50 26.52
N ASP A 722 -10.83 23.61 26.74
CA ASP A 722 -10.82 24.73 25.79
C ASP A 722 -9.72 24.50 24.74
N ILE A 723 -10.09 24.47 23.46
CA ILE A 723 -9.21 24.16 22.33
C ILE A 723 -8.97 25.43 21.51
N ALA A 724 -7.70 25.71 21.18
CA ALA A 724 -7.29 26.98 20.55
C ALA A 724 -6.98 26.87 19.05
N GLN A 725 -6.80 25.65 18.53
CA GLN A 725 -6.45 25.45 17.11
C GLN A 725 -7.22 24.26 16.52
N PRO A 726 -7.48 24.24 15.20
CA PRO A 726 -8.12 23.10 14.55
C PRO A 726 -7.15 21.91 14.42
N GLY A 727 -7.70 20.73 14.20
CA GLY A 727 -6.94 19.51 13.94
C GLY A 727 -7.57 18.26 14.55
N TYR A 728 -6.91 17.13 14.35
CA TYR A 728 -7.34 15.86 14.94
C TYR A 728 -6.93 15.82 16.41
N TYR A 729 -7.79 15.36 17.29
CA TYR A 729 -7.55 15.36 18.72
C TYR A 729 -7.90 14.01 19.34
N ARG A 730 -7.16 13.65 20.38
CA ARG A 730 -7.42 12.43 21.17
C ARG A 730 -7.12 12.71 22.64
N LEU A 731 -8.06 12.37 23.51
CA LEU A 731 -7.85 12.44 24.96
C LEU A 731 -7.06 11.21 25.42
N GLU A 732 -6.07 11.41 26.30
CA GLU A 732 -5.37 10.31 26.98
C GLU A 732 -5.50 10.44 28.49
N LEU A 733 -5.73 9.32 29.16
CA LEU A 733 -5.55 9.22 30.60
C LEU A 733 -4.19 8.58 30.89
N ARG A 734 -3.40 9.25 31.72
CA ARG A 734 -2.10 8.75 32.19
C ARG A 734 -2.08 8.74 33.72
N GLY A 735 -1.30 7.86 34.34
CA GLY A 735 -1.19 7.83 35.79
C GLY A 735 -0.75 6.48 36.33
N GLU A 736 -1.15 6.18 37.56
CA GLU A 736 -0.96 4.88 38.19
C GLU A 736 -2.31 4.31 38.66
N ASN A 737 -2.45 2.99 38.62
CA ASN A 737 -3.57 2.30 39.25
C ASN A 737 -3.35 2.16 40.78
N GLU A 738 -4.32 1.58 41.51
CA GLU A 738 -4.25 1.45 42.98
C GLU A 738 -3.05 0.63 43.51
N ILE A 739 -2.42 -0.19 42.66
CA ILE A 739 -1.23 -0.99 43.02
C ILE A 739 0.07 -0.37 42.49
N GLY A 740 0.04 0.88 42.01
CA GLY A 740 1.21 1.62 41.54
C GLY A 740 1.71 1.23 40.16
N LEU A 741 0.94 0.48 39.37
CA LEU A 741 1.32 0.17 37.98
C LEU A 741 0.94 1.33 37.06
N PRO A 742 1.82 1.74 36.13
CA PRO A 742 1.52 2.84 35.24
C PRO A 742 0.36 2.50 34.29
N LEU A 743 -0.46 3.49 34.00
CA LEU A 743 -1.67 3.40 33.21
C LEU A 743 -1.57 4.36 32.02
N LEU A 744 -1.88 3.85 30.83
CA LEU A 744 -2.17 4.65 29.64
C LEU A 744 -3.46 4.13 29.01
N SER A 745 -4.43 5.02 28.82
CA SER A 745 -5.63 4.75 28.04
C SER A 745 -5.91 5.93 27.13
N ARG A 746 -6.45 5.65 25.94
CA ARG A 746 -6.76 6.69 24.96
C ARG A 746 -8.21 6.60 24.55
N GLY A 747 -8.85 7.76 24.40
CA GLY A 747 -10.21 7.89 23.87
C GLY A 747 -10.23 7.74 22.35
N GLU A 748 -11.38 8.01 21.76
CA GLU A 748 -11.54 8.07 20.30
C GLU A 748 -10.83 9.30 19.71
N ASN A 749 -10.43 9.20 18.45
CA ASN A 749 -9.91 10.33 17.69
C ASN A 749 -11.10 11.15 17.16
N PHE A 750 -11.05 12.48 17.29
CA PHE A 750 -12.09 13.39 16.81
C PHE A 750 -11.46 14.59 16.09
N HIS A 751 -12.23 15.33 15.30
CA HIS A 751 -11.76 16.46 14.51
C HIS A 751 -12.36 17.76 15.04
N VAL A 752 -11.50 18.69 15.47
CA VAL A 752 -11.91 20.07 15.78
C VAL A 752 -11.70 20.90 14.53
N LEU A 753 -12.79 21.44 14.00
CA LEU A 753 -12.86 22.13 12.72
C LEU A 753 -12.53 23.61 12.88
N SER A 754 -11.81 24.17 11.91
CA SER A 754 -11.78 25.61 11.70
C SER A 754 -13.16 26.12 11.30
N GLY A 755 -13.39 27.44 11.39
CA GLY A 755 -14.67 28.03 10.99
C GLY A 755 -15.02 27.84 9.51
N GLU A 756 -14.04 27.64 8.63
CA GLU A 756 -14.27 27.31 7.23
C GLU A 756 -14.66 25.84 7.04
N GLU A 757 -13.94 24.93 7.69
CA GLU A 757 -14.26 23.49 7.66
C GLU A 757 -15.62 23.20 8.30
N GLU A 758 -15.97 23.91 9.38
CA GLU A 758 -17.28 23.82 10.02
C GLU A 758 -18.40 24.21 9.06
N LYS A 759 -18.27 25.37 8.40
CA LYS A 759 -19.25 25.82 7.41
C LYS A 759 -19.39 24.83 6.26
N GLU A 760 -18.27 24.30 5.78
CA GLU A 760 -18.27 23.31 4.70
C GLU A 760 -18.91 21.99 5.13
N LEU A 761 -18.66 21.51 6.35
CA LEU A 761 -19.31 20.30 6.86
C LEU A 761 -20.81 20.53 7.03
N LEU A 762 -21.23 21.64 7.64
CA LEU A 762 -22.65 21.98 7.80
C LEU A 762 -23.35 22.12 6.43
N ARG A 763 -22.69 22.71 5.42
CA ARG A 763 -23.18 22.76 4.04
C ARG A 763 -23.42 21.36 3.48
N ARG A 764 -22.50 20.42 3.73
CA ARG A 764 -22.62 19.01 3.30
C ARG A 764 -23.72 18.25 4.06
N GLU A 765 -23.95 18.57 5.33
CA GLU A 765 -25.01 17.96 6.14
C GLU A 765 -26.41 18.55 5.86
N GLY A 766 -26.45 19.74 5.23
CA GLY A 766 -27.66 20.45 4.82
C GLY A 766 -28.34 19.90 3.56
N LEU A 767 -29.36 20.65 3.09
CA LEU A 767 -30.07 20.35 1.84
C LEU A 767 -29.22 20.71 0.61
N PRO A 768 -29.32 19.97 -0.51
CA PRO A 768 -28.68 20.35 -1.76
C PRO A 768 -29.10 21.75 -2.23
N GLU A 769 -28.12 22.58 -2.60
CA GLU A 769 -28.31 23.94 -3.10
C GLU A 769 -28.64 23.92 -4.60
N PHE A 770 -29.93 24.06 -4.90
CA PHE A 770 -30.47 24.19 -6.26
C PHE A 770 -30.57 25.67 -6.66
N THR A 771 -30.48 25.98 -7.96
CA THR A 771 -30.43 27.35 -8.49
C THR A 771 -31.81 28.04 -8.60
N GLU A 772 -32.88 27.36 -8.18
CA GLU A 772 -34.28 27.83 -8.21
C GLU A 772 -34.80 28.19 -9.62
N ASN A 773 -34.17 27.67 -10.67
CA ASN A 773 -34.44 28.03 -12.07
C ASN A 773 -35.68 27.34 -12.70
N GLY A 774 -36.45 26.58 -11.91
CA GLY A 774 -37.64 25.86 -12.37
C GLY A 774 -37.39 24.56 -13.14
N GLY A 775 -36.13 24.13 -13.29
CA GLY A 775 -35.75 22.84 -13.89
C GLY A 775 -36.04 21.64 -12.98
N LEU A 776 -35.95 20.42 -13.54
CA LEU A 776 -36.01 19.18 -12.76
C LEU A 776 -34.81 19.13 -11.81
N LYS A 777 -35.08 19.09 -10.52
CA LYS A 777 -34.06 18.99 -9.47
C LYS A 777 -33.44 17.60 -9.45
N VAL A 778 -32.13 17.52 -9.69
CA VAL A 778 -31.35 16.28 -9.69
C VAL A 778 -30.19 16.40 -8.72
N ALA A 779 -30.14 15.53 -7.72
CA ALA A 779 -29.05 15.51 -6.74
C ALA A 779 -28.07 14.37 -7.04
N VAL A 780 -26.77 14.66 -7.10
CA VAL A 780 -25.72 13.69 -7.47
C VAL A 780 -24.76 13.48 -6.31
N TRP A 781 -24.55 12.23 -5.87
CA TRP A 781 -23.66 11.91 -4.74
C TRP A 781 -22.18 12.26 -5.02
N GLN A 782 -21.55 13.10 -4.17
CA GLN A 782 -20.22 13.69 -4.39
C GLN A 782 -19.11 13.35 -3.35
N TYR A 783 -19.35 12.43 -2.40
CA TYR A 783 -18.26 11.94 -1.53
C TYR A 783 -17.32 11.00 -2.30
N GLN A 784 -16.45 11.58 -3.13
CA GLN A 784 -15.56 10.89 -4.08
C GLN A 784 -16.24 9.67 -4.69
N SER A 785 -17.20 9.86 -5.58
CA SER A 785 -17.85 8.75 -6.26
C SER A 785 -17.26 8.55 -7.64
N TYR A 786 -17.26 7.31 -8.08
CA TYR A 786 -16.77 6.91 -9.39
C TYR A 786 -17.60 7.58 -10.49
N GLY A 787 -17.01 8.58 -11.16
CA GLY A 787 -17.66 9.39 -12.20
C GLY A 787 -18.57 10.50 -11.70
N GLY A 788 -18.69 10.73 -10.39
CA GLY A 788 -19.65 11.67 -9.81
C GLY A 788 -19.46 13.12 -10.25
N ASP A 789 -18.23 13.62 -10.24
CA ASP A 789 -17.92 15.00 -10.66
C ASP A 789 -18.34 15.23 -12.12
N VAL A 790 -18.00 14.29 -13.00
CA VAL A 790 -18.31 14.36 -14.45
C VAL A 790 -19.82 14.33 -14.68
N ILE A 791 -20.53 13.45 -13.98
CA ILE A 791 -21.99 13.36 -14.06
C ILE A 791 -22.63 14.68 -13.62
N LEU A 792 -22.20 15.24 -12.49
CA LEU A 792 -22.75 16.50 -11.98
C LEU A 792 -22.44 17.68 -12.90
N GLU A 793 -21.19 17.80 -13.37
CA GLU A 793 -20.79 18.86 -14.29
C GLU A 793 -21.57 18.77 -15.60
N PHE A 794 -21.71 17.56 -16.16
CA PHE A 794 -22.49 17.34 -17.37
C PHE A 794 -23.96 17.75 -17.18
N LEU A 795 -24.61 17.31 -16.09
CA LEU A 795 -26.03 17.62 -15.83
C LEU A 795 -26.28 19.11 -15.58
N ARG A 796 -25.34 19.83 -14.98
CA ARG A 796 -25.42 21.29 -14.77
C ARG A 796 -25.44 22.09 -16.08
N GLN A 797 -24.91 21.52 -17.16
CA GLN A 797 -24.87 22.17 -18.47
C GLN A 797 -26.14 21.92 -19.28
N GLN A 798 -27.08 21.09 -18.80
CA GLN A 798 -28.24 20.66 -19.58
C GLN A 798 -29.44 21.59 -19.36
N PRO A 799 -30.12 22.02 -20.45
CA PRO A 799 -31.32 22.83 -20.33
C PRO A 799 -32.45 22.04 -19.65
N GLY A 800 -33.17 22.69 -18.73
CA GLY A 800 -34.31 22.09 -18.03
C GLY A 800 -33.94 21.24 -16.81
N LEU A 801 -32.66 21.10 -16.47
CA LEU A 801 -32.19 20.47 -15.24
C LEU A 801 -31.64 21.50 -14.25
N ASP A 802 -31.85 21.22 -12.97
CA ASP A 802 -31.25 21.96 -11.85
C ASP A 802 -30.45 20.95 -11.01
N ALA A 803 -29.16 20.82 -11.29
CA ALA A 803 -28.32 19.76 -10.74
C ALA A 803 -27.43 20.25 -9.58
N ALA A 804 -27.56 19.59 -8.43
CA ALA A 804 -26.86 19.94 -7.20
C ALA A 804 -26.06 18.74 -6.64
N PRO A 805 -24.97 18.98 -5.90
CA PRO A 805 -24.25 17.92 -5.22
C PRO A 805 -25.05 17.40 -4.02
N LEU A 806 -24.93 16.10 -3.76
CA LEU A 806 -25.53 15.39 -2.63
C LEU A 806 -24.42 14.81 -1.75
N TYR A 807 -24.53 15.02 -0.45
CA TYR A 807 -23.53 14.61 0.54
C TYR A 807 -24.13 13.78 1.68
N ASN A 808 -25.43 13.88 1.95
CA ASN A 808 -26.09 13.11 2.99
C ASN A 808 -27.38 12.45 2.44
N LEU A 809 -27.90 11.46 3.17
CA LEU A 809 -29.15 10.78 2.86
C LEU A 809 -30.21 11.06 3.94
N HIS A 810 -30.17 12.22 4.61
CA HIS A 810 -31.16 12.57 5.61
C HIS A 810 -32.57 12.57 5.01
N ALA A 811 -33.59 12.22 5.80
CA ALA A 811 -34.97 12.13 5.29
C ALA A 811 -35.44 13.44 4.63
N ALA A 812 -35.12 14.60 5.23
CA ALA A 812 -35.45 15.91 4.65
C ALA A 812 -34.72 16.17 3.32
N THR A 813 -33.47 15.73 3.21
CA THR A 813 -32.67 15.81 1.98
C THR A 813 -33.28 14.94 0.88
N LEU A 814 -33.59 13.68 1.18
CA LEU A 814 -34.23 12.78 0.22
C LEU A 814 -35.58 13.34 -0.25
N GLN A 815 -36.39 13.89 0.66
CA GLN A 815 -37.67 14.50 0.32
C GLN A 815 -37.55 15.75 -0.57
N ALA A 816 -36.46 16.51 -0.44
CA ALA A 816 -36.19 17.71 -1.24
C ALA A 816 -35.72 17.40 -2.67
N CYS A 817 -35.33 16.15 -2.96
CA CYS A 817 -34.77 15.73 -4.23
C CYS A 817 -35.74 14.82 -5.01
N PRO A 818 -36.35 15.29 -6.11
CA PRO A 818 -37.19 14.44 -6.96
C PRO A 818 -36.42 13.30 -7.63
N VAL A 819 -35.17 13.55 -8.04
CA VAL A 819 -34.29 12.55 -8.64
C VAL A 819 -32.94 12.57 -7.93
N ILE A 820 -32.44 11.38 -7.59
CA ILE A 820 -31.13 11.17 -6.99
C ILE A 820 -30.30 10.25 -7.89
N VAL A 821 -29.05 10.62 -8.10
CA VAL A 821 -28.03 9.81 -8.78
C VAL A 821 -26.95 9.44 -7.77
N ILE A 822 -26.72 8.15 -7.59
CA ILE A 822 -25.68 7.61 -6.73
C ILE A 822 -24.72 6.81 -7.62
N PRO A 823 -23.69 7.48 -8.19
CA PRO A 823 -22.58 6.77 -8.78
C PRO A 823 -21.89 5.94 -7.70
N GLN A 824 -21.20 4.85 -8.07
CA GLN A 824 -20.56 3.99 -7.08
C GLN A 824 -19.72 4.81 -6.08
N PRO A 825 -20.07 4.80 -4.77
CA PRO A 825 -19.31 5.54 -3.77
C PRO A 825 -17.90 4.94 -3.59
N LYS A 826 -16.86 5.78 -3.52
CA LYS A 826 -15.50 5.38 -3.12
C LYS A 826 -15.28 5.72 -1.65
N GLU A 827 -15.51 6.97 -1.28
CA GLU A 827 -15.62 7.37 0.12
C GLU A 827 -17.02 7.05 0.65
N ARG A 828 -17.09 6.76 1.95
CA ARG A 828 -18.33 6.32 2.64
C ARG A 828 -19.00 5.09 2.03
N ALA A 829 -18.27 4.28 1.25
CA ALA A 829 -18.80 3.04 0.65
C ALA A 829 -19.49 2.12 1.68
N GLU A 830 -18.94 2.02 2.90
CA GLU A 830 -19.54 1.25 4.00
C GLU A 830 -20.97 1.67 4.35
N ASP A 831 -21.30 2.96 4.23
CA ASP A 831 -22.65 3.42 4.53
C ASP A 831 -23.65 2.83 3.54
N PHE A 832 -23.25 2.57 2.30
CA PHE A 832 -24.09 1.97 1.26
C PHE A 832 -24.08 0.43 1.28
N ARG A 833 -23.27 -0.18 2.13
CA ARG A 833 -23.27 -1.63 2.39
C ARG A 833 -24.22 -2.01 3.52
N LYS A 834 -24.66 -1.05 4.32
CA LYS A 834 -25.63 -1.23 5.41
C LYS A 834 -27.03 -1.48 4.87
N SER A 835 -27.72 -2.45 5.48
CA SER A 835 -29.10 -2.81 5.11
C SER A 835 -30.07 -1.63 5.32
N GLU A 836 -29.77 -0.78 6.29
CA GLU A 836 -30.53 0.41 6.67
C GLU A 836 -30.55 1.43 5.55
N THR A 837 -29.41 1.65 4.89
CA THR A 837 -29.30 2.56 3.74
C THR A 837 -30.08 2.02 2.55
N GLY A 838 -30.03 0.71 2.29
CA GLY A 838 -30.85 0.08 1.27
C GLY A 838 -32.35 0.29 1.51
N LYS A 839 -32.81 0.05 2.75
CA LYS A 839 -34.21 0.29 3.15
C LYS A 839 -34.62 1.75 3.00
N LEU A 840 -33.76 2.68 3.41
CA LEU A 840 -33.99 4.11 3.30
C LEU A 840 -34.17 4.56 1.84
N LEU A 841 -33.30 4.08 0.94
CA LEU A 841 -33.39 4.37 -0.49
C LEU A 841 -34.63 3.71 -1.13
N ASN A 842 -34.99 2.50 -0.72
CA ASN A 842 -36.22 1.82 -1.16
C ASN A 842 -37.47 2.65 -0.80
N GLU A 843 -37.54 3.11 0.44
CA GLU A 843 -38.65 3.93 0.94
C GLU A 843 -38.75 5.28 0.20
N TYR A 844 -37.62 5.94 -0.05
CA TYR A 844 -37.56 7.15 -0.88
C TYR A 844 -38.20 6.93 -2.27
N ILE A 845 -37.90 5.81 -2.92
CA ILE A 845 -38.50 5.47 -4.22
C ILE A 845 -40.01 5.24 -4.06
N ARG A 846 -40.45 4.45 -3.07
CA ARG A 846 -41.88 4.17 -2.84
C ARG A 846 -42.71 5.43 -2.64
N GLN A 847 -42.12 6.45 -2.01
CA GLN A 847 -42.75 7.75 -1.77
C GLN A 847 -42.83 8.66 -3.01
N GLY A 848 -42.25 8.25 -4.14
CA GLY A 848 -42.32 8.97 -5.41
C GLY A 848 -40.98 9.46 -5.94
N GLY A 849 -39.88 9.14 -5.26
CA GLY A 849 -38.53 9.49 -5.70
C GLY A 849 -38.08 8.72 -6.94
N GLY A 850 -37.24 9.36 -7.75
CA GLY A 850 -36.46 8.72 -8.79
C GLY A 850 -35.05 8.41 -8.29
N LEU A 851 -34.58 7.16 -8.44
CA LEU A 851 -33.22 6.77 -8.09
C LEU A 851 -32.48 6.13 -9.27
N LEU A 852 -31.31 6.68 -9.61
CA LEU A 852 -30.32 6.08 -10.49
C LEU A 852 -29.11 5.64 -9.66
N VAL A 853 -28.67 4.38 -9.81
CA VAL A 853 -27.38 3.92 -9.27
C VAL A 853 -26.50 3.34 -10.38
N THR A 854 -25.18 3.47 -10.25
CA THR A 854 -24.23 3.00 -11.27
C THR A 854 -23.25 1.93 -10.78
N HIS A 855 -22.72 1.16 -11.72
CA HIS A 855 -21.69 0.14 -11.52
C HIS A 855 -21.99 -0.80 -10.33
N ALA A 856 -21.10 -0.89 -9.33
CA ALA A 856 -21.27 -1.83 -8.23
C ALA A 856 -22.39 -1.44 -7.25
N MET A 857 -22.88 -0.19 -7.27
CA MET A 857 -23.97 0.26 -6.39
C MET A 857 -25.31 -0.42 -6.70
N VAL A 858 -25.42 -1.15 -7.82
CA VAL A 858 -26.59 -2.00 -8.12
C VAL A 858 -26.71 -3.22 -7.18
N GLY A 859 -25.70 -3.49 -6.34
CA GLY A 859 -25.68 -4.62 -5.41
C GLY A 859 -24.48 -5.56 -5.56
N ASN A 860 -23.38 -5.10 -6.18
CA ASN A 860 -22.13 -5.85 -6.30
C ASN A 860 -21.11 -5.39 -5.24
N CYS A 861 -19.99 -6.10 -5.06
CA CYS A 861 -18.88 -5.72 -4.16
C CYS A 861 -19.32 -5.41 -2.72
N GLY A 862 -20.36 -6.11 -2.23
CA GLY A 862 -20.93 -5.94 -0.90
C GLY A 862 -21.88 -4.75 -0.73
N PHE A 863 -22.10 -3.92 -1.76
CA PHE A 863 -23.13 -2.87 -1.72
C PHE A 863 -24.52 -3.48 -1.56
N THR A 864 -25.38 -2.83 -0.78
CA THR A 864 -26.77 -3.27 -0.64
C THR A 864 -27.54 -2.88 -1.89
N ASN A 865 -28.19 -3.85 -2.53
CA ASN A 865 -29.18 -3.57 -3.57
C ASN A 865 -30.41 -2.87 -2.95
N PRO A 866 -30.71 -1.62 -3.31
CA PRO A 866 -31.84 -0.89 -2.72
C PRO A 866 -33.20 -1.38 -3.21
N VAL A 867 -33.27 -2.15 -4.30
CA VAL A 867 -34.55 -2.60 -4.90
C VAL A 867 -34.50 -4.09 -5.28
N PRO A 868 -34.51 -5.01 -4.29
CA PRO A 868 -34.52 -6.45 -4.54
C PRO A 868 -35.75 -6.94 -5.32
N GLU A 869 -36.83 -6.15 -5.36
CA GLU A 869 -38.03 -6.44 -6.14
C GLU A 869 -37.81 -6.35 -7.66
N LEU A 870 -36.84 -5.53 -8.09
CA LEU A 870 -36.50 -5.33 -9.50
C LEU A 870 -35.21 -6.06 -9.89
N ILE A 871 -34.29 -6.25 -8.94
CA ILE A 871 -33.03 -6.97 -9.17
C ILE A 871 -32.94 -8.09 -8.14
N GLU A 872 -33.21 -9.33 -8.54
CA GLU A 872 -33.25 -10.46 -7.61
C GLU A 872 -31.86 -10.81 -7.05
N SER A 873 -30.83 -10.66 -7.90
CA SER A 873 -29.43 -10.86 -7.50
C SER A 873 -28.48 -10.21 -8.49
N VAL A 874 -27.24 -9.97 -8.04
CA VAL A 874 -26.16 -9.39 -8.84
C VAL A 874 -24.98 -10.35 -8.78
N PRO A 875 -24.51 -10.90 -9.92
CA PRO A 875 -23.31 -11.71 -9.95
C PRO A 875 -22.08 -10.93 -9.46
N GLU A 876 -21.24 -11.57 -8.63
CA GLU A 876 -20.05 -10.91 -8.07
C GLU A 876 -19.00 -10.56 -9.14
N GLN A 877 -18.87 -11.39 -10.17
CA GLN A 877 -17.88 -11.17 -11.23
C GLN A 877 -18.40 -10.20 -12.29
N PRO A 878 -17.61 -9.21 -12.71
CA PRO A 878 -17.95 -8.36 -13.83
C PRO A 878 -17.95 -9.16 -15.14
N LEU A 879 -18.63 -8.62 -16.15
CA LEU A 879 -18.61 -9.18 -17.50
C LEU A 879 -17.21 -9.09 -18.12
N SER A 880 -16.86 -10.06 -18.95
CA SER A 880 -15.59 -10.12 -19.69
C SER A 880 -15.54 -9.20 -20.91
N SER A 881 -16.70 -8.70 -21.34
CA SER A 881 -16.87 -7.76 -22.44
C SER A 881 -17.23 -6.38 -21.91
N VAL A 882 -16.85 -5.34 -22.66
CA VAL A 882 -17.19 -3.93 -22.42
C VAL A 882 -18.29 -3.43 -23.35
N SER A 883 -18.80 -4.31 -24.22
CA SER A 883 -19.76 -3.96 -25.26
C SER A 883 -21.20 -4.23 -24.81
N TRP A 884 -22.09 -3.27 -25.08
CA TRP A 884 -23.50 -3.33 -24.72
C TRP A 884 -24.38 -2.75 -25.84
N LYS A 885 -25.68 -3.06 -25.81
CA LYS A 885 -26.68 -2.51 -26.74
C LYS A 885 -28.04 -2.39 -26.08
N ALA A 886 -28.92 -1.58 -26.66
CA ALA A 886 -30.34 -1.60 -26.32
C ALA A 886 -30.93 -2.99 -26.66
N CYS A 887 -31.75 -3.54 -25.75
CA CYS A 887 -32.40 -4.84 -25.96
C CYS A 887 -33.93 -4.82 -25.80
N ALA A 888 -34.51 -3.66 -25.48
CA ALA A 888 -35.95 -3.43 -25.49
C ALA A 888 -36.27 -1.98 -25.87
N GLU A 889 -37.40 -1.75 -26.53
CA GLU A 889 -37.90 -0.39 -26.74
C GLU A 889 -38.35 0.22 -25.40
N HIS A 890 -37.68 1.29 -24.99
CA HIS A 890 -38.01 2.00 -23.76
C HIS A 890 -37.50 3.44 -23.83
N PRO A 891 -38.19 4.43 -23.20
CA PRO A 891 -37.72 5.82 -23.19
C PRO A 891 -36.26 6.00 -22.76
N VAL A 892 -35.77 5.15 -21.84
CA VAL A 892 -34.39 5.17 -21.34
C VAL A 892 -33.34 4.94 -22.44
N VAL A 893 -33.64 4.14 -23.45
CA VAL A 893 -32.70 3.85 -24.56
C VAL A 893 -33.10 4.53 -25.86
N ALA A 894 -34.06 5.46 -25.81
CA ALA A 894 -34.57 6.15 -26.99
C ALA A 894 -33.44 6.88 -27.73
N GLY A 895 -33.32 6.59 -29.03
CA GLY A 895 -32.37 7.22 -29.92
C GLY A 895 -30.90 6.79 -29.76
N LEU A 896 -30.58 5.74 -28.99
CA LEU A 896 -29.24 5.14 -28.98
C LEU A 896 -28.95 4.31 -30.25
N GLY A 897 -29.97 4.04 -31.07
CA GLY A 897 -29.89 3.19 -32.26
C GLY A 897 -29.74 1.70 -31.91
N ASP A 898 -29.76 0.84 -32.93
CA ASP A 898 -29.62 -0.61 -32.76
C ASP A 898 -28.15 -1.08 -32.71
N GLY A 899 -27.20 -0.14 -32.80
CA GLY A 899 -25.77 -0.38 -32.84
C GLY A 899 -25.18 -0.75 -31.48
N GLN A 900 -24.06 -1.48 -31.53
CA GLN A 900 -23.25 -1.77 -30.35
C GLN A 900 -22.56 -0.50 -29.84
N GLN A 901 -22.53 -0.34 -28.52
CA GLN A 901 -21.82 0.69 -27.78
C GLN A 901 -20.69 0.06 -26.95
N GLU A 902 -19.68 0.86 -26.58
CA GLU A 902 -18.59 0.43 -25.70
C GLU A 902 -18.57 1.26 -24.41
N SER A 903 -18.42 0.58 -23.28
CA SER A 903 -18.16 1.20 -21.98
C SER A 903 -16.72 1.71 -21.92
N ALA A 904 -16.51 2.95 -21.46
CA ALA A 904 -15.18 3.50 -21.23
C ALA A 904 -14.44 2.77 -20.09
N TYR A 905 -15.19 2.26 -19.10
CA TYR A 905 -14.68 1.46 -18.01
C TYR A 905 -14.64 -0.03 -18.39
N PRO A 906 -13.53 -0.76 -18.15
CA PRO A 906 -13.38 -2.13 -18.63
C PRO A 906 -14.19 -3.19 -17.88
N PHE A 907 -14.96 -2.80 -16.86
CA PHE A 907 -15.80 -3.71 -16.08
C PHE A 907 -17.25 -3.24 -16.15
N MET A 908 -18.14 -4.13 -16.60
CA MET A 908 -19.58 -3.93 -16.53
C MET A 908 -20.19 -4.92 -15.54
N VAL A 909 -21.09 -4.43 -14.69
CA VAL A 909 -21.83 -5.26 -13.75
C VAL A 909 -23.12 -5.76 -14.42
N SER A 910 -23.34 -7.07 -14.38
CA SER A 910 -24.61 -7.66 -14.83
C SER A 910 -25.60 -7.79 -13.68
N MET A 911 -26.89 -7.89 -14.00
CA MET A 911 -27.96 -8.06 -13.00
C MET A 911 -28.87 -9.23 -13.39
N ARG A 912 -29.46 -9.90 -12.41
CA ARG A 912 -30.59 -10.81 -12.63
C ARG A 912 -31.89 -10.05 -12.39
N PRO A 913 -32.67 -9.74 -13.44
CA PRO A 913 -33.88 -8.95 -13.30
C PRO A 913 -34.99 -9.76 -12.60
N GLY A 914 -35.75 -9.08 -11.74
CA GLY A 914 -36.96 -9.62 -11.15
C GLY A 914 -38.16 -9.54 -12.09
N LYS A 915 -39.25 -10.22 -11.73
CA LYS A 915 -40.44 -10.36 -12.59
C LYS A 915 -41.09 -9.04 -13.03
N SER A 916 -41.01 -8.00 -12.20
CA SER A 916 -41.58 -6.68 -12.48
C SER A 916 -40.59 -5.70 -13.11
N ALA A 917 -39.40 -6.17 -13.47
CA ALA A 917 -38.33 -5.33 -14.01
C ALA A 917 -38.29 -5.37 -15.54
N THR A 918 -37.91 -4.25 -16.14
CA THR A 918 -37.67 -4.13 -17.58
C THR A 918 -36.18 -4.04 -17.83
N VAL A 919 -35.64 -4.99 -18.60
CA VAL A 919 -34.25 -4.91 -19.09
C VAL A 919 -34.24 -4.06 -20.35
N VAL A 920 -33.49 -2.96 -20.34
CA VAL A 920 -33.45 -2.01 -21.47
C VAL A 920 -32.14 -2.05 -22.23
N ALA A 921 -31.05 -2.46 -21.58
CA ALA A 921 -29.77 -2.70 -22.23
C ALA A 921 -29.11 -3.99 -21.74
N CYS A 922 -28.44 -4.67 -22.66
CA CYS A 922 -27.86 -5.99 -22.47
C CYS A 922 -26.43 -6.04 -23.02
N SER A 923 -25.62 -6.96 -22.50
CA SER A 923 -24.33 -7.32 -23.10
C SER A 923 -24.54 -8.10 -24.41
N LEU A 924 -23.45 -8.35 -25.15
CA LEU A 924 -23.51 -9.20 -26.35
C LEU A 924 -23.96 -10.63 -26.05
N ASP A 925 -23.63 -11.13 -24.86
CA ASP A 925 -24.06 -12.45 -24.35
C ASP A 925 -25.45 -12.41 -23.68
N GLN A 926 -26.20 -11.33 -23.89
CA GLN A 926 -27.56 -11.09 -23.37
C GLN A 926 -27.68 -11.03 -21.84
N ALA A 927 -26.59 -10.78 -21.12
CA ALA A 927 -26.69 -10.45 -19.69
C ALA A 927 -27.31 -9.06 -19.53
N ALA A 928 -28.23 -8.88 -18.57
CA ALA A 928 -28.85 -7.58 -18.32
C ALA A 928 -27.83 -6.60 -17.73
N VAL A 929 -27.62 -5.46 -18.39
CA VAL A 929 -26.67 -4.41 -17.99
C VAL A 929 -27.39 -3.19 -17.48
N ILE A 930 -28.62 -2.91 -17.94
CA ILE A 930 -29.45 -1.82 -17.41
C ILE A 930 -30.85 -2.35 -17.16
N VAL A 931 -31.30 -2.24 -15.92
CA VAL A 931 -32.61 -2.70 -15.43
C VAL A 931 -33.36 -1.50 -14.88
N VAL A 932 -34.60 -1.32 -15.31
CA VAL A 932 -35.47 -0.22 -14.87
C VAL A 932 -36.82 -0.73 -14.42
N GLY A 933 -37.47 -0.02 -13.51
CA GLY A 933 -38.82 -0.37 -13.08
C GLY A 933 -39.45 0.67 -12.16
N SER A 934 -40.75 0.52 -11.92
CA SER A 934 -41.49 1.36 -10.96
C SER A 934 -41.72 0.62 -9.66
N LEU A 935 -41.63 1.34 -8.54
CA LEU A 935 -41.97 0.85 -7.22
C LEU A 935 -42.95 1.83 -6.58
N ASP A 936 -44.19 1.38 -6.36
CA ASP A 936 -45.32 2.21 -5.95
C ASP A 936 -45.47 3.49 -6.79
N LYS A 937 -45.11 4.65 -6.22
CA LYS A 937 -45.21 5.97 -6.85
C LYS A 937 -43.95 6.42 -7.60
N GLY A 938 -42.80 5.82 -7.30
CA GLY A 938 -41.51 6.23 -7.86
C GLY A 938 -40.92 5.25 -8.87
N ARG A 939 -39.67 5.51 -9.24
CA ARG A 939 -38.96 4.80 -10.31
C ARG A 939 -37.50 4.56 -9.94
N TYR A 940 -36.96 3.46 -10.44
CA TYR A 940 -35.58 3.05 -10.22
C TYR A 940 -34.90 2.65 -11.53
N ALA A 941 -33.64 3.03 -11.68
CA ALA A 941 -32.74 2.61 -12.74
C ALA A 941 -31.43 2.07 -12.14
N GLY A 942 -31.19 0.77 -12.32
CA GLY A 942 -29.91 0.14 -12.03
C GLY A 942 -29.07 0.09 -13.31
N CYS A 943 -27.94 0.79 -13.32
CA CYS A 943 -27.03 0.86 -14.46
C CYS A 943 -25.71 0.15 -14.13
N GLY A 944 -25.42 -0.98 -14.77
CA GLY A 944 -24.19 -1.73 -14.57
C GLY A 944 -22.92 -1.09 -15.14
N LEU A 945 -23.03 0.07 -15.79
CA LEU A 945 -21.92 0.79 -16.41
C LEU A 945 -21.20 1.71 -15.42
N GLY A 946 -19.88 1.84 -15.59
CA GLY A 946 -19.05 2.82 -14.89
C GLY A 946 -19.03 4.17 -15.61
N LEU A 947 -20.14 4.90 -15.58
CA LEU A 947 -20.30 6.18 -16.30
C LEU A 947 -19.24 7.20 -15.85
N GLY A 948 -18.49 7.77 -16.80
CA GLY A 948 -17.49 8.82 -16.53
C GLY A 948 -16.16 8.29 -15.97
N ILE A 949 -15.90 6.98 -16.10
CA ILE A 949 -14.68 6.33 -15.60
C ILE A 949 -14.00 5.58 -16.74
N GLY A 950 -12.68 5.71 -16.82
CA GLY A 950 -11.82 5.03 -17.79
C GLY A 950 -10.98 3.92 -17.17
N ARG A 951 -10.16 3.27 -18.01
CA ARG A 951 -9.20 2.25 -17.56
C ARG A 951 -8.28 2.80 -16.46
N GLY A 952 -8.08 2.01 -15.41
CA GLY A 952 -7.29 2.42 -14.25
C GLY A 952 -8.04 3.33 -13.28
N GLU A 953 -9.38 3.35 -13.35
CA GLU A 953 -10.25 4.11 -12.44
C GLU A 953 -10.04 5.63 -12.53
N VAL A 954 -9.54 6.11 -13.67
CA VAL A 954 -9.37 7.55 -13.92
C VAL A 954 -10.67 8.15 -14.41
N THR A 955 -10.95 9.36 -13.98
CA THR A 955 -12.10 10.13 -14.46
C THR A 955 -11.93 10.46 -15.95
N VAL A 956 -12.97 10.21 -16.75
CA VAL A 956 -12.99 10.53 -18.20
C VAL A 956 -14.33 11.20 -18.58
N PRO A 957 -14.38 11.99 -19.67
CA PRO A 957 -15.64 12.52 -20.18
C PRO A 957 -16.63 11.41 -20.55
N LEU A 958 -17.93 11.67 -20.39
CA LEU A 958 -18.99 10.77 -20.87
C LEU A 958 -18.97 10.71 -22.40
N SER A 959 -19.04 9.50 -22.97
CA SER A 959 -19.26 9.30 -24.41
C SER A 959 -20.64 9.80 -24.85
N GLU A 960 -20.86 10.06 -26.15
CA GLU A 960 -22.16 10.51 -26.67
C GLU A 960 -23.32 9.55 -26.31
N ALA A 961 -23.06 8.25 -26.34
CA ALA A 961 -24.03 7.23 -25.95
C ALA A 961 -24.36 7.30 -24.44
N GLU A 962 -23.34 7.45 -23.59
CA GLU A 962 -23.53 7.59 -22.14
C GLU A 962 -24.23 8.89 -21.76
N GLN A 963 -23.91 10.00 -22.44
CA GLN A 963 -24.59 11.29 -22.26
C GLN A 963 -26.10 11.16 -22.53
N LYS A 964 -26.45 10.57 -23.68
CA LYS A 964 -27.85 10.36 -24.09
C LYS A 964 -28.58 9.40 -23.16
N LEU A 965 -27.93 8.28 -22.81
CA LEU A 965 -28.46 7.30 -21.86
C LEU A 965 -28.73 7.95 -20.49
N LEU A 966 -27.77 8.72 -19.96
CA LEU A 966 -27.90 9.41 -18.68
C LEU A 966 -29.09 10.38 -18.70
N LEU A 967 -29.19 11.25 -19.72
CA LEU A 967 -30.32 12.18 -19.88
C LEU A 967 -31.66 11.45 -19.92
N ASN A 968 -31.79 10.41 -20.75
CA ASN A 968 -33.01 9.64 -20.86
C ASN A 968 -33.41 8.95 -19.53
N MET A 969 -32.42 8.46 -18.75
CA MET A 969 -32.69 7.91 -17.41
C MET A 969 -33.19 8.99 -16.46
N ILE A 970 -32.55 10.16 -16.41
CA ILE A 970 -32.97 11.27 -15.55
C ILE A 970 -34.38 11.75 -15.89
N ASP A 971 -34.67 11.97 -17.17
CA ASP A 971 -35.99 12.40 -17.63
C ASP A 971 -37.07 11.38 -17.28
N TRP A 972 -36.78 10.09 -17.48
CA TRP A 972 -37.71 9.03 -17.12
C TRP A 972 -37.92 8.92 -15.61
N LEU A 973 -36.87 9.11 -14.80
CA LEU A 973 -36.96 9.09 -13.34
C LEU A 973 -37.75 10.29 -12.78
N GLY A 974 -37.67 11.46 -13.42
CA GLY A 974 -38.37 12.68 -12.99
C GLY A 974 -39.87 12.72 -13.29
N GLN A 975 -40.39 11.78 -14.09
CA GLN A 975 -41.81 11.73 -14.44
C GLN A 975 -42.65 11.15 -13.28
N LYS A 976 -43.66 11.90 -12.84
CA LYS A 976 -44.64 11.41 -11.85
C LYS A 976 -45.57 10.37 -12.48
N LYS A 977 -45.76 9.24 -11.79
CA LYS A 977 -46.75 8.23 -12.17
C LYS A 977 -48.15 8.81 -11.96
N GLN A 978 -48.92 9.02 -13.04
CA GLN A 978 -50.36 9.25 -12.92
C GLN A 978 -51.00 7.95 -12.42
N LEU A 979 -51.44 7.93 -11.17
CA LEU A 979 -52.27 6.85 -10.65
C LEU A 979 -53.60 6.91 -11.41
N LYS A 980 -53.92 5.83 -12.15
CA LYS A 980 -55.28 5.59 -12.64
C LYS A 980 -56.15 5.09 -11.51
#